data_AF-V6KSM4-F1
#
_entry.id   AF-V6KSM4-F1
#
_cell.length_a   1.000
_cell.length_b   1.000
_cell.length_c   1.000
_cell.angle_alpha   90.00
_cell.angle_beta   90.00
_cell.angle_gamma   90.00
#
_symmetry.space_group_name_H-M   'P 1'
#
loop_
_entity.id
_entity.type
_entity.pdbx_description
1 polymer ?
#
loop_
_entity_poly.entity_id
_entity_poly.type
_entity_poly.pdbx_seq_one_letter_code
_entity_poly.pdbx_strand_id
1 'polypeptide(L)'
;MVQALSHGQLPQTLHIDEPTDHVDWESGAVRLLTEAQEWPETGRPRRAAVSSFGISGTNAHVILEQAPATPPEPEPASAPAEDPGPVHWLISGRTPQAVREHADRLRAHLEDRPELPPAAVSHELSGRAQFDHRAAIVGTHRDELLAGLHALTHNNPHPTLTQGTALPGKTVFVFPGQGSQWHGMGTRLYHTHPTFKKTLNDCADALTPHTNWNLIDTLNNPDPHTLDPTHIIQPALWALMIALARTWQHHNIHPDAVIGHSQGEIAAAHIAGALTLDDSATIIALRSHTLTHHAPPGGMLSLNLTPHHTQQLLTHHPHLHIAAYNGPTNTVIAGTPQDLDTLQTHCTTHDIRHRRIPVTYASHTPHIETLKQHIHQQLAHITPTTPTIPFHSTLTGTQTTPDTPLNADYWYQNLRHPVLFHPTIQTLLNTGHTHYLETSPHPTLTPAIDETLHTHPTPTTTHTTLQRNNDTPTRLHHALAHTYTHGHTPTWPNTTTNTHTTHTNLPTYPFQHHHYWLNNPTTNNTAHDDAFWATLENTDPRQLATTLGLDAETLTTVIPALAAWRETTSARTTLSTWRYTVNWQPHDPPQPSGDLTGTTWVVLSPEVPPAELTSALEAADATVVHLADTAQLPATLDRHPDTAGILSLLSDTLDVLTLIQTHATTQAPVPLWHLTHNAVQTTPHDTPPHPDQAQTWGLARVAALEHPTQWGGLIDLPTNPQPHHYTQLTHHLTHAHTTHPNHEDQTALRNTPHHPRLTRTPHPTNTTPTTPWHPHHTTLITGGTGALGPHIARWLVGSGAEHLVLTSRRGAAAEGMPELVDELEAQGVRITVAACDVSDREDVAELVKSLDAAGHQVGTVIHAAALMQLNSLAALSVEEFRAVAAAKVAGARHLDELLAHHPVEAFVVFSSIAGVWGSGDHGAYAAANAYLDAFAARRRARGLPATSVAWGVWGSDKLPDAVDPDFLRRQGLPLIDPETAFAGLRQALDHDETFVAVADVDWARFLPVFASARPRPLLESIPEVAELLAAARAEDATSANEDGQLVERLAALPAEKRDAEVLSLVVSCLAVVLGRAGGEPDIAPKTAFKQLGVDSLLAVELRNRLGEVTGLRLPATLVFEYPTPLAVAGFLKGELLDAAVSPGVESVSWEGELDRLETMMTSREIAEPERAGVADRLRALLVRFDGAGTGGGGGDVLDLVSDEEMFDLIDKEFGDE
;
A
#
# COMPACT_ATOMS: atom_id res chain seq x y z
N MET A 1 -31.54 16.00 6.02
CA MET A 1 -32.91 15.44 5.94
C MET A 1 -33.16 14.27 6.88
N VAL A 2 -32.26 13.30 7.04
CA VAL A 2 -32.44 12.19 8.01
C VAL A 2 -32.72 12.68 9.44
N GLN A 3 -31.95 13.65 9.94
CA GLN A 3 -32.19 14.25 11.27
C GLN A 3 -33.57 14.95 11.37
N ALA A 4 -34.01 15.61 10.29
CA ALA A 4 -35.33 16.25 10.23
C ALA A 4 -36.48 15.23 10.29
N LEU A 5 -36.32 14.07 9.65
CA LEU A 5 -37.25 12.95 9.75
C LEU A 5 -37.28 12.35 11.17
N SER A 6 -36.11 12.19 11.79
CA SER A 6 -35.95 11.63 13.14
C SER A 6 -36.55 12.53 14.23
N HIS A 7 -36.32 13.84 14.14
CA HIS A 7 -36.84 14.82 15.11
C HIS A 7 -38.25 15.33 14.77
N GLY A 8 -38.77 15.02 13.58
CA GLY A 8 -40.06 15.52 13.13
C GLY A 8 -40.08 17.05 12.95
N GLN A 9 -38.95 17.65 12.60
CA GLN A 9 -38.80 19.10 12.46
C GLN A 9 -38.03 19.43 11.18
N LEU A 10 -38.57 20.35 10.39
CA LEU A 10 -37.95 20.89 9.19
C LEU A 10 -37.05 22.09 9.56
N PRO A 11 -35.73 22.04 9.29
CA PRO A 11 -34.81 23.12 9.64
C PRO A 11 -34.93 24.30 8.66
N GLN A 12 -34.84 25.53 9.17
CA GLN A 12 -34.81 26.76 8.36
C GLN A 12 -33.70 26.73 7.32
N THR A 13 -33.98 27.19 6.10
CA THR A 13 -32.96 27.49 5.10
C THR A 13 -32.37 28.88 5.34
N LEU A 14 -31.04 28.97 5.38
CA LEU A 14 -30.30 30.23 5.59
C LEU A 14 -29.94 30.89 4.25
N HIS A 15 -29.61 32.19 4.27
CA HIS A 15 -29.23 33.00 3.10
C HIS A 15 -30.35 33.16 2.06
N ILE A 16 -31.55 33.49 2.53
CA ILE A 16 -32.73 33.80 1.70
C ILE A 16 -33.25 35.17 2.10
N ASP A 17 -33.26 36.10 1.15
CA ASP A 17 -33.87 37.43 1.30
C ASP A 17 -35.25 37.49 0.62
N GLU A 18 -35.32 37.14 -0.68
CA GLU A 18 -36.56 37.06 -1.45
C GLU A 18 -36.54 35.87 -2.44
N PRO A 19 -37.70 35.23 -2.74
CA PRO A 19 -37.78 34.18 -3.76
C PRO A 19 -37.41 34.70 -5.15
N THR A 20 -36.73 33.91 -5.99
CA THR A 20 -36.37 34.33 -7.36
C THR A 20 -37.58 34.44 -8.28
N ASP A 21 -37.65 35.51 -9.07
CA ASP A 21 -38.69 35.71 -10.11
C ASP A 21 -38.59 34.73 -11.28
N HIS A 22 -37.49 33.97 -11.39
CA HIS A 22 -37.29 32.98 -12.46
C HIS A 22 -38.02 31.65 -12.23
N VAL A 23 -38.56 31.44 -11.03
CA VAL A 23 -39.35 30.26 -10.68
C VAL A 23 -40.78 30.71 -10.45
N ASP A 24 -41.73 30.06 -11.12
CA ASP A 24 -43.15 30.28 -10.85
C ASP A 24 -43.55 29.57 -9.55
N TRP A 25 -43.45 30.32 -8.45
CA TRP A 25 -43.81 29.85 -7.11
C TRP A 25 -45.33 29.79 -6.89
N GLU A 26 -46.14 30.47 -7.72
CA GLU A 26 -47.60 30.53 -7.56
C GLU A 26 -48.30 29.30 -8.18
N SER A 27 -47.74 28.70 -9.23
CA SER A 27 -48.30 27.50 -9.86
C SER A 27 -47.85 26.17 -9.26
N GLY A 28 -46.75 26.17 -8.49
CA GLY A 28 -46.18 24.98 -7.87
C GLY A 28 -46.68 24.68 -6.46
N ALA A 29 -46.67 23.40 -6.05
CA ALA A 29 -46.94 22.97 -4.67
C ALA A 29 -45.71 23.10 -3.73
N VAL A 30 -44.72 23.91 -4.12
CA VAL A 30 -43.42 24.04 -3.44
C VAL A 30 -43.34 25.41 -2.76
N ARG A 31 -42.93 25.43 -1.49
CA ARG A 31 -42.73 26.65 -0.71
C ARG A 31 -41.32 26.67 -0.13
N LEU A 32 -40.70 27.83 -0.14
CA LEU A 32 -39.40 28.05 0.49
C LEU A 32 -39.52 28.04 2.02
N LEU A 33 -38.63 27.31 2.69
CA LEU A 33 -38.66 27.13 4.14
C LEU A 33 -37.80 28.20 4.83
N THR A 34 -38.39 29.35 5.11
CA THR A 34 -37.72 30.53 5.68
C THR A 34 -37.64 30.53 7.21
N GLU A 35 -38.25 29.56 7.89
CA GLU A 35 -38.20 29.38 9.35
C GLU A 35 -38.23 27.89 9.70
N ALA A 36 -37.78 27.51 10.90
CA ALA A 36 -37.87 26.13 11.35
C ALA A 36 -39.32 25.79 11.69
N GLN A 37 -39.85 24.68 11.17
CA GLN A 37 -41.25 24.30 11.33
C GLN A 37 -41.39 22.84 11.75
N GLU A 38 -42.42 22.51 12.51
CA GLU A 38 -42.77 21.12 12.78
C GLU A 38 -43.18 20.41 11.49
N TRP A 39 -42.75 19.15 11.33
CA TRP A 39 -43.10 18.35 10.16
C TRP A 39 -44.54 17.85 10.29
N PRO A 40 -45.46 18.22 9.39
CA PRO A 40 -46.88 17.88 9.54
C PRO A 40 -47.13 16.37 9.67
N GLU A 41 -47.92 15.98 10.66
CA GLU A 41 -48.40 14.61 10.81
C GLU A 41 -49.57 14.36 9.85
N THR A 42 -49.42 13.38 8.96
CA THR A 42 -50.41 13.07 7.92
C THR A 42 -50.96 11.64 8.00
N GLY A 43 -50.63 10.92 9.07
CA GLY A 43 -50.98 9.50 9.23
C GLY A 43 -50.18 8.53 8.34
N ARG A 44 -49.13 9.02 7.67
CA ARG A 44 -48.18 8.25 6.85
C ARG A 44 -46.75 8.56 7.28
N PRO A 45 -45.76 7.66 7.04
CA PRO A 45 -44.36 7.94 7.28
C PRO A 45 -43.93 9.24 6.59
N ARG A 46 -43.18 10.10 7.29
CA ARG A 46 -42.63 11.32 6.69
C ARG A 46 -41.68 10.92 5.55
N ARG A 47 -41.75 11.63 4.43
CA ARG A 47 -40.89 11.42 3.26
C ARG A 47 -40.22 12.71 2.84
N ALA A 48 -38.96 12.61 2.45
CA ALA A 48 -38.17 13.72 1.94
C ALA A 48 -37.53 13.32 0.62
N ALA A 49 -37.36 14.26 -0.30
CA ALA A 49 -36.52 14.07 -1.47
C ALA A 49 -35.23 14.88 -1.32
N VAL A 50 -34.10 14.31 -1.72
CA VAL A 50 -32.80 14.98 -1.77
C VAL A 50 -32.31 14.93 -3.20
N SER A 51 -32.11 16.10 -3.81
CA SER A 51 -31.54 16.23 -5.15
C SER A 51 -30.16 16.86 -5.05
N SER A 52 -29.20 16.36 -5.81
CA SER A 52 -27.88 16.96 -5.99
C SER A 52 -27.54 16.99 -7.48
N PHE A 53 -27.14 18.16 -7.98
CA PHE A 53 -26.87 18.40 -9.39
C PHE A 53 -25.39 18.77 -9.55
N GLY A 54 -24.62 17.93 -10.23
CA GLY A 54 -23.22 18.18 -10.53
C GLY A 54 -23.07 19.11 -11.74
N ILE A 55 -22.00 19.91 -11.77
CA ILE A 55 -21.75 20.89 -12.85
C ILE A 55 -21.62 20.23 -14.24
N SER A 56 -21.24 18.95 -14.30
CA SER A 56 -21.20 18.13 -15.51
C SER A 56 -22.58 17.79 -16.09
N GLY A 57 -23.67 18.08 -15.37
CA GLY A 57 -25.02 17.64 -15.69
C GLY A 57 -25.43 16.30 -15.07
N THR A 58 -24.58 15.70 -14.23
CA THR A 58 -24.94 14.49 -13.48
C THR A 58 -25.92 14.83 -12.36
N ASN A 59 -27.11 14.24 -12.41
CA ASN A 59 -28.19 14.50 -11.47
C ASN A 59 -28.44 13.26 -10.60
N ALA A 60 -28.29 13.40 -9.28
CA ALA A 60 -28.63 12.36 -8.32
C ALA A 60 -29.90 12.76 -7.55
N HIS A 61 -30.87 11.85 -7.47
CA HIS A 61 -32.12 12.06 -6.75
C HIS A 61 -32.41 10.87 -5.83
N VAL A 62 -32.65 11.15 -4.55
CA VAL A 62 -32.90 10.13 -3.52
C VAL A 62 -34.18 10.47 -2.78
N ILE A 63 -35.05 9.48 -2.62
CA ILE A 63 -36.25 9.57 -1.78
C ILE A 63 -35.94 8.87 -0.46
N LEU A 64 -36.12 9.60 0.64
CA LEU A 64 -35.95 9.13 2.02
C LEU A 64 -37.31 8.98 2.68
N GLU A 65 -37.46 7.91 3.47
CA GLU A 65 -38.64 7.66 4.29
C GLU A 65 -38.23 7.54 5.76
N GLN A 66 -39.09 8.04 6.66
CA GLN A 66 -38.96 7.85 8.10
C GLN A 66 -38.92 6.35 8.43
N ALA A 67 -37.99 5.96 9.32
CA ALA A 67 -37.93 4.59 9.80
C ALA A 67 -39.28 4.16 10.43
N PRO A 68 -39.71 2.89 10.26
CA PRO A 68 -40.92 2.39 10.90
C PRO A 68 -40.89 2.68 12.39
N ALA A 69 -42.00 3.21 12.93
CA ALA A 69 -42.11 3.40 14.36
C ALA A 69 -42.00 2.02 15.03
N THR A 70 -40.98 1.83 15.87
CA THR A 70 -40.95 0.68 16.77
C THR A 70 -42.14 0.85 17.72
N PRO A 71 -43.15 -0.04 17.71
CA PRO A 71 -44.26 0.08 18.62
C PRO A 71 -43.71 0.08 20.06
N PRO A 72 -44.20 0.94 20.96
CA PRO A 72 -43.83 0.85 22.36
C PRO A 72 -44.19 -0.56 22.82
N GLU A 73 -43.18 -1.35 23.21
CA GLU A 73 -43.43 -2.66 23.81
C GLU A 73 -44.30 -2.45 25.06
N PRO A 74 -45.26 -3.34 25.32
CA PRO A 74 -45.96 -3.32 26.59
C PRO A 74 -44.91 -3.42 27.70
N GLU A 75 -44.93 -2.47 28.65
CA GLU A 75 -44.07 -2.53 29.83
C GLU A 75 -44.10 -3.95 30.38
N PRO A 76 -42.97 -4.68 30.42
CA PRO A 76 -42.97 -6.01 30.99
C PRO A 76 -43.51 -5.87 32.41
N ALA A 77 -44.60 -6.59 32.70
CA ALA A 77 -45.14 -6.68 34.05
C ALA A 77 -43.97 -6.94 34.99
N SER A 78 -43.88 -6.16 36.07
CA SER A 78 -42.79 -6.17 37.04
C SER A 78 -42.58 -7.56 37.65
N ALA A 79 -41.92 -8.45 36.90
CA ALA A 79 -41.17 -9.54 37.46
C ALA A 79 -40.06 -8.90 38.31
N PRO A 80 -39.69 -9.49 39.46
CA PRO A 80 -38.56 -8.99 40.22
C PRO A 80 -37.37 -8.89 39.25
N ALA A 81 -36.73 -7.73 39.17
CA ALA A 81 -35.51 -7.58 38.39
C ALA A 81 -34.52 -8.63 38.91
N GLU A 82 -34.34 -9.72 38.16
CA GLU A 82 -33.25 -10.65 38.42
C GLU A 82 -31.96 -9.84 38.34
N ASP A 83 -31.10 -9.98 39.34
CA ASP A 83 -29.79 -9.33 39.36
C ASP A 83 -29.08 -9.67 38.04
N PRO A 84 -28.79 -8.68 37.16
CA PRO A 84 -28.23 -8.92 35.83
C PRO A 84 -26.81 -9.50 35.89
N GLY A 85 -26.25 -9.70 37.10
CA GLY A 85 -24.92 -10.22 37.29
C GLY A 85 -23.85 -9.19 36.91
N PRO A 86 -22.57 -9.60 36.83
CA PRO A 86 -21.49 -8.71 36.44
C PRO A 86 -21.65 -8.24 34.97
N VAL A 87 -21.33 -6.98 34.72
CA VAL A 87 -21.25 -6.38 33.38
C VAL A 87 -19.81 -5.98 33.05
N HIS A 88 -19.54 -5.74 31.76
CA HIS A 88 -18.22 -5.40 31.24
C HIS A 88 -18.29 -4.13 30.39
N TRP A 89 -17.45 -3.15 30.69
CA TRP A 89 -17.25 -1.97 29.85
C TRP A 89 -15.94 -2.11 29.09
N LEU A 90 -16.05 -2.36 27.78
CA LEU A 90 -14.91 -2.59 26.90
C LEU A 90 -14.47 -1.28 26.27
N ILE A 91 -13.17 -1.01 26.35
CA ILE A 91 -12.55 0.16 25.77
C ILE A 91 -11.34 -0.31 24.98
N SER A 92 -11.24 0.14 23.73
CA SER A 92 -10.06 -0.09 22.93
C SER A 92 -9.63 1.16 22.16
N GLY A 93 -8.36 1.20 21.79
CA GLY A 93 -7.82 2.23 20.91
C GLY A 93 -6.51 1.86 20.24
N ARG A 94 -6.15 2.65 19.23
CA ARG A 94 -4.90 2.47 18.46
C ARG A 94 -3.65 2.86 19.24
N THR A 95 -3.80 3.60 20.34
CA THR A 95 -2.71 3.97 21.24
C THR A 95 -3.16 3.84 22.71
N PRO A 96 -2.24 3.66 23.67
CA PRO A 96 -2.60 3.67 25.10
C PRO A 96 -3.24 4.99 25.53
N GLN A 97 -2.86 6.10 24.89
CA GLN A 97 -3.46 7.42 25.13
C GLN A 97 -4.92 7.46 24.72
N ALA A 98 -5.27 6.90 23.55
CA ALA A 98 -6.66 6.81 23.09
C ALA A 98 -7.55 6.10 24.09
N VAL A 99 -7.07 4.99 24.68
CA VAL A 99 -7.83 4.23 25.67
C VAL A 99 -8.12 5.08 26.92
N ARG A 100 -7.14 5.84 27.41
CA ARG A 100 -7.31 6.71 28.59
C ARG A 100 -8.27 7.87 28.32
N GLU A 101 -8.14 8.53 27.16
CA GLU A 101 -9.03 9.61 26.75
C GLU A 101 -10.47 9.10 26.53
N HIS A 102 -10.61 7.88 26.01
CA HIS A 102 -11.92 7.26 25.79
C HIS A 102 -12.57 6.93 27.14
N ALA A 103 -11.80 6.40 28.09
CA ALA A 103 -12.26 6.15 29.45
C ALA A 103 -12.73 7.43 30.16
N ASP A 104 -12.00 8.54 29.99
CA ASP A 104 -12.38 9.83 30.59
C ASP A 104 -13.66 10.40 29.96
N ARG A 105 -13.76 10.39 28.62
CA ARG A 105 -14.98 10.82 27.90
C ARG A 105 -16.20 9.96 28.29
N LEU A 106 -16.02 8.65 28.37
CA LEU A 106 -17.07 7.73 28.77
C LEU A 106 -17.49 7.98 30.23
N ARG A 107 -16.53 8.13 31.15
CA ARG A 107 -16.80 8.43 32.56
C ARG A 107 -17.61 9.72 32.70
N ALA A 108 -17.15 10.82 32.10
CA ALA A 108 -17.86 12.10 32.15
C ALA A 108 -19.28 12.01 31.57
N HIS A 109 -19.44 11.33 30.42
CA HIS A 109 -20.76 11.12 29.82
C HIS A 109 -21.72 10.32 30.73
N LEU A 110 -21.21 9.31 31.42
CA LEU A 110 -22.00 8.49 32.35
C LEU A 110 -22.27 9.20 33.68
N GLU A 111 -21.40 10.10 34.13
CA GLU A 111 -21.67 10.97 35.28
C GLU A 111 -22.81 11.95 34.96
N ASP A 112 -22.84 12.51 33.74
CA ASP A 112 -23.91 13.41 33.28
C ASP A 112 -25.24 12.70 32.97
N ARG A 113 -25.21 11.37 32.79
CA ARG A 113 -26.37 10.54 32.44
C ARG A 113 -26.56 9.35 33.39
N PRO A 114 -26.92 9.59 34.66
CA PRO A 114 -27.11 8.53 35.66
C PRO A 114 -28.27 7.58 35.31
N GLU A 115 -29.19 7.98 34.44
CA GLU A 115 -30.33 7.18 33.99
C GLU A 115 -29.95 6.00 33.09
N LEU A 116 -28.75 6.01 32.46
CA LEU A 116 -28.30 4.94 31.57
C LEU A 116 -27.94 3.67 32.36
N PRO A 117 -28.60 2.52 32.15
CA PRO A 117 -28.28 1.28 32.86
C PRO A 117 -26.89 0.73 32.50
N PRO A 118 -26.07 0.25 33.46
CA PRO A 118 -24.74 -0.32 33.16
C PRO A 118 -24.73 -1.46 32.13
N ALA A 119 -25.79 -2.27 32.09
CA ALA A 119 -25.95 -3.35 31.11
C ALA A 119 -26.16 -2.82 29.67
N ALA A 120 -26.92 -1.74 29.49
CA ALA A 120 -27.11 -1.10 28.18
C ALA A 120 -25.78 -0.52 27.66
N VAL A 121 -24.99 0.09 28.54
CA VAL A 121 -23.63 0.58 28.21
C VAL A 121 -22.72 -0.60 27.81
N SER A 122 -22.78 -1.70 28.55
CA SER A 122 -22.01 -2.92 28.25
C SER A 122 -22.36 -3.50 26.88
N HIS A 123 -23.65 -3.57 26.54
CA HIS A 123 -24.13 -4.03 25.23
C HIS A 123 -23.61 -3.12 24.10
N GLU A 124 -23.79 -1.80 24.21
CA GLU A 124 -23.36 -0.85 23.19
C GLU A 124 -21.83 -0.87 22.98
N LEU A 125 -21.04 -0.94 24.07
CA LEU A 125 -19.58 -1.06 23.98
C LEU A 125 -19.12 -2.38 23.35
N SER A 126 -19.88 -3.46 23.55
CA SER A 126 -19.55 -4.78 22.98
C SER A 126 -19.69 -4.81 21.45
N GLY A 127 -20.55 -3.95 20.87
CA GLY A 127 -20.72 -3.81 19.43
C GLY A 127 -19.69 -2.90 18.75
N ARG A 128 -18.79 -2.26 19.50
CA ARG A 128 -17.80 -1.32 18.94
C ARG A 128 -16.61 -2.04 18.32
N ALA A 129 -15.99 -1.37 17.36
CA ALA A 129 -14.72 -1.80 16.78
C ALA A 129 -13.66 -2.00 17.88
N GLN A 130 -12.84 -3.05 17.71
CA GLN A 130 -11.82 -3.45 18.68
C GLN A 130 -10.42 -3.20 18.11
N PHE A 131 -9.61 -2.43 18.83
CA PHE A 131 -8.22 -2.11 18.49
C PHE A 131 -7.22 -2.86 19.39
N ASP A 132 -5.93 -2.65 19.16
CA ASP A 132 -4.86 -3.44 19.80
C ASP A 132 -4.68 -3.10 21.28
N HIS A 133 -4.72 -1.83 21.67
CA HIS A 133 -4.69 -1.48 23.10
C HIS A 133 -6.09 -1.59 23.67
N ARG A 134 -6.24 -2.44 24.68
CA ARG A 134 -7.55 -2.83 25.20
C ARG A 134 -7.59 -2.71 26.72
N ALA A 135 -8.75 -2.30 27.21
CA ALA A 135 -9.10 -2.32 28.62
C ALA A 135 -10.53 -2.86 28.77
N ALA A 136 -10.76 -3.57 29.86
CA ALA A 136 -12.07 -4.06 30.24
C ALA A 136 -12.29 -3.78 31.73
N ILE A 137 -13.40 -3.11 32.03
CA ILE A 137 -13.83 -2.83 33.41
C ILE A 137 -14.97 -3.79 33.72
N VAL A 138 -14.77 -4.67 34.69
CA VAL A 138 -15.74 -5.69 35.12
C VAL A 138 -16.24 -5.35 36.51
N GLY A 139 -17.55 -5.29 36.69
CA GLY A 139 -18.15 -4.91 37.96
C GLY A 139 -19.64 -5.21 38.01
N THR A 140 -20.20 -5.07 39.20
CA THR A 140 -21.63 -5.35 39.46
C THR A 140 -22.44 -4.09 39.71
N HIS A 141 -21.77 -2.99 40.08
CA HIS A 141 -22.40 -1.73 40.43
C HIS A 141 -21.80 -0.58 39.62
N ARG A 142 -22.60 0.46 39.35
CA ARG A 142 -22.16 1.63 38.57
C ARG A 142 -20.94 2.32 39.19
N ASP A 143 -20.96 2.56 40.51
CA ASP A 143 -19.88 3.28 41.20
C ASP A 143 -18.53 2.55 41.10
N GLU A 144 -18.57 1.23 41.18
CA GLU A 144 -17.41 0.35 41.02
C GLU A 144 -16.85 0.41 39.58
N LEU A 145 -17.72 0.44 38.57
CA LEU A 145 -17.34 0.56 37.17
C LEU A 145 -16.78 1.95 36.84
N LEU A 146 -17.37 3.01 37.39
CA LEU A 146 -16.87 4.39 37.27
C LEU A 146 -15.51 4.55 37.94
N ALA A 147 -15.29 3.93 39.11
CA ALA A 147 -13.99 3.89 39.76
C ALA A 147 -12.93 3.17 38.90
N GLY A 148 -13.32 2.10 38.20
CA GLY A 148 -12.47 1.42 37.22
C GLY A 148 -12.11 2.30 36.02
N LEU A 149 -13.06 3.06 35.47
CA LEU A 149 -12.78 4.05 34.41
C LEU A 149 -11.84 5.14 34.90
N HIS A 150 -12.07 5.67 36.10
CA HIS A 150 -11.21 6.68 36.71
C HIS A 150 -9.77 6.14 36.89
N ALA A 151 -9.62 4.91 37.36
CA ALA A 151 -8.31 4.27 37.48
C ALA A 151 -7.62 4.10 36.12
N LEU A 152 -8.37 3.71 35.07
CA LEU A 152 -7.88 3.61 33.70
C LEU A 152 -7.39 4.97 33.17
N THR A 153 -8.14 6.04 33.37
CA THR A 153 -7.74 7.40 32.98
C THR A 153 -6.39 7.81 33.59
N HIS A 154 -6.15 7.45 34.85
CA HIS A 154 -4.94 7.80 35.60
C HIS A 154 -3.83 6.75 35.54
N ASN A 155 -4.03 5.66 34.78
CA ASN A 155 -3.11 4.52 34.72
C ASN A 155 -2.78 3.91 36.10
N ASN A 156 -3.76 3.86 36.99
CA ASN A 156 -3.66 3.26 38.31
C ASN A 156 -4.22 1.83 38.28
N PRO A 157 -3.62 0.87 39.01
CA PRO A 157 -4.19 -0.46 39.16
C PRO A 157 -5.50 -0.38 39.94
N HIS A 158 -6.51 -1.15 39.52
CA HIS A 158 -7.78 -1.25 40.21
C HIS A 158 -8.34 -2.67 40.09
N PRO A 159 -9.00 -3.25 41.12
CA PRO A 159 -9.50 -4.62 41.08
C PRO A 159 -10.46 -4.92 39.92
N THR A 160 -11.21 -3.92 39.47
CA THR A 160 -12.20 -4.06 38.39
C THR A 160 -11.61 -3.90 36.99
N LEU A 161 -10.36 -3.42 36.90
CA LEU A 161 -9.73 -2.99 35.66
C LEU A 161 -8.71 -4.03 35.19
N THR A 162 -8.91 -4.53 33.98
CA THR A 162 -7.91 -5.31 33.24
C THR A 162 -7.48 -4.52 32.01
N GLN A 163 -6.18 -4.44 31.76
CA GLN A 163 -5.58 -3.76 30.60
C GLN A 163 -4.59 -4.68 29.91
N GLY A 164 -4.39 -4.48 28.61
CA GLY A 164 -3.43 -5.24 27.83
C GLY A 164 -3.30 -4.71 26.40
N THR A 165 -2.44 -5.37 25.64
CA THR A 165 -2.30 -5.16 24.20
C THR A 165 -2.55 -6.49 23.50
N ALA A 166 -3.30 -6.46 22.40
CA ALA A 166 -3.60 -7.63 21.59
C ALA A 166 -2.30 -8.27 21.09
N LEU A 167 -2.15 -9.58 21.32
CA LEU A 167 -1.01 -10.36 20.88
C LEU A 167 -1.47 -11.37 19.82
N PRO A 168 -0.82 -11.45 18.66
CA PRO A 168 -1.12 -12.49 17.69
C PRO A 168 -0.65 -13.87 18.19
N GLY A 169 -1.23 -14.93 17.63
CA GLY A 169 -0.77 -16.30 17.80
C GLY A 169 -1.84 -17.27 18.31
N LYS A 170 -1.43 -18.52 18.49
CA LYS A 170 -2.32 -19.65 18.78
C LYS A 170 -2.53 -19.86 20.28
N THR A 171 -3.67 -20.44 20.62
CA THR A 171 -4.14 -20.68 22.00
C THR A 171 -3.94 -22.11 22.43
N VAL A 172 -3.37 -22.31 23.61
CA VAL A 172 -3.19 -23.60 24.25
C VAL A 172 -4.07 -23.69 25.47
N PHE A 173 -4.94 -24.70 25.54
CA PHE A 173 -5.60 -25.05 26.80
C PHE A 173 -4.70 -25.99 27.61
N VAL A 174 -4.41 -25.58 28.84
CA VAL A 174 -3.52 -26.26 29.77
C VAL A 174 -4.31 -26.88 30.90
N PHE A 175 -4.25 -28.21 31.02
CA PHE A 175 -4.99 -29.00 31.98
C PHE A 175 -4.05 -29.49 33.10
N PRO A 176 -4.08 -28.89 34.31
CA PRO A 176 -3.13 -29.25 35.36
C PRO A 176 -3.40 -30.62 36.00
N GLY A 177 -2.38 -31.09 36.72
CA GLY A 177 -2.47 -32.30 37.55
C GLY A 177 -3.21 -32.07 38.88
N GLN A 178 -2.94 -32.93 39.86
CA GLN A 178 -3.45 -32.76 41.22
C GLN A 178 -2.74 -31.61 41.93
N GLY A 179 -3.50 -30.75 42.63
CA GLY A 179 -2.96 -29.64 43.43
C GLY A 179 -3.80 -28.36 43.37
N SER A 180 -4.68 -28.22 42.37
CA SER A 180 -5.56 -27.06 42.17
C SER A 180 -6.85 -27.13 43.01
N GLN A 181 -7.09 -28.25 43.70
CA GLN A 181 -8.32 -28.46 44.46
C GLN A 181 -8.46 -27.54 45.68
N TRP A 182 -9.72 -27.25 46.02
CA TRP A 182 -10.14 -26.60 47.26
C TRP A 182 -11.60 -26.95 47.58
N HIS A 183 -11.98 -26.83 48.85
CA HIS A 183 -13.32 -27.15 49.31
C HIS A 183 -14.38 -26.24 48.69
N GLY A 184 -15.43 -26.80 48.08
CA GLY A 184 -16.50 -26.05 47.42
C GLY A 184 -16.16 -25.55 46.01
N MET A 185 -15.07 -26.03 45.40
CA MET A 185 -14.66 -25.60 44.06
C MET A 185 -15.74 -25.82 43.00
N GLY A 186 -16.09 -24.76 42.27
CA GLY A 186 -17.05 -24.78 41.15
C GLY A 186 -18.52 -24.83 41.55
N THR A 187 -18.84 -24.87 42.85
CA THR A 187 -20.23 -24.92 43.34
C THR A 187 -21.01 -23.66 42.99
N ARG A 188 -20.39 -22.48 43.03
CA ARG A 188 -21.08 -21.23 42.67
C ARG A 188 -21.37 -21.17 41.17
N LEU A 189 -20.38 -21.48 40.33
CA LEU A 189 -20.57 -21.58 38.88
C LEU A 189 -21.62 -22.63 38.49
N TYR A 190 -21.70 -23.75 39.21
CA TYR A 190 -22.73 -24.76 38.99
C TYR A 190 -24.15 -24.20 39.14
N HIS A 191 -24.35 -23.26 40.08
CA HIS A 191 -25.65 -22.63 40.28
C HIS A 191 -25.91 -21.46 39.32
N THR A 192 -24.86 -20.76 38.85
CA THR A 192 -25.01 -19.50 38.12
C THR A 192 -24.75 -19.60 36.61
N HIS A 193 -24.11 -20.68 36.11
CA HIS A 193 -23.71 -20.79 34.71
C HIS A 193 -24.28 -22.06 34.03
N PRO A 194 -25.26 -21.95 33.12
CA PRO A 194 -25.96 -23.09 32.52
C PRO A 194 -25.06 -24.10 31.81
N THR A 195 -24.12 -23.65 30.96
CA THR A 195 -23.19 -24.54 30.25
C THR A 195 -22.30 -25.34 31.20
N PHE A 196 -21.70 -24.65 32.18
CA PHE A 196 -20.89 -25.29 33.21
C PHE A 196 -21.69 -26.35 33.99
N LYS A 197 -22.91 -26.01 34.42
CA LYS A 197 -23.82 -26.92 35.12
C LYS A 197 -24.12 -28.17 34.29
N LYS A 198 -24.48 -27.98 33.01
CA LYS A 198 -24.79 -29.08 32.10
C LYS A 198 -23.59 -30.01 31.95
N THR A 199 -22.42 -29.47 31.61
CA THR A 199 -21.21 -30.27 31.39
C THR A 199 -20.77 -30.99 32.66
N LEU A 200 -20.90 -30.37 33.85
CA LEU A 200 -20.56 -31.02 35.10
C LEU A 200 -21.51 -32.19 35.43
N ASN A 201 -22.81 -32.04 35.12
CA ASN A 201 -23.76 -33.15 35.22
C ASN A 201 -23.43 -34.28 34.24
N ASP A 202 -23.12 -33.96 32.97
CA ASP A 202 -22.71 -34.95 31.98
C ASP A 202 -21.48 -35.75 32.47
N CYS A 203 -20.51 -35.07 33.10
CA CYS A 203 -19.33 -35.71 33.71
C CYS A 203 -19.71 -36.57 34.94
N ALA A 204 -20.65 -36.12 35.77
CA ALA A 204 -21.13 -36.87 36.92
C ALA A 204 -21.83 -38.18 36.49
N ASP A 205 -22.65 -38.11 35.44
CA ASP A 205 -23.33 -39.26 34.86
C ASP A 205 -22.31 -40.26 34.30
N ALA A 206 -21.29 -39.80 33.59
CA ALA A 206 -20.21 -40.65 33.05
C ALA A 206 -19.35 -41.32 34.15
N LEU A 207 -19.19 -40.70 35.32
CA LEU A 207 -18.44 -41.27 36.46
C LEU A 207 -19.24 -42.29 37.28
N THR A 208 -20.57 -42.23 37.22
CA THR A 208 -21.47 -43.05 38.05
C THR A 208 -21.22 -44.56 37.93
N PRO A 209 -20.94 -45.15 36.75
CA PRO A 209 -20.67 -46.59 36.64
C PRO A 209 -19.38 -47.05 37.32
N HIS A 210 -18.44 -46.14 37.59
CA HIS A 210 -17.08 -46.46 38.03
C HIS A 210 -16.79 -46.03 39.48
N THR A 211 -17.72 -45.33 40.12
CA THR A 211 -17.55 -44.73 41.45
C THR A 211 -18.69 -45.11 42.38
N ASN A 212 -18.45 -45.07 43.69
CA ASN A 212 -19.46 -45.34 44.73
C ASN A 212 -19.89 -44.06 45.46
N TRP A 213 -19.65 -42.90 44.86
CA TRP A 213 -19.92 -41.56 45.38
C TRP A 213 -20.52 -40.70 44.28
N ASN A 214 -21.30 -39.67 44.65
CA ASN A 214 -21.87 -38.72 43.69
C ASN A 214 -20.99 -37.46 43.61
N LEU A 215 -20.63 -37.04 42.39
CA LEU A 215 -19.76 -35.89 42.18
C LEU A 215 -20.32 -34.58 42.75
N ILE A 216 -21.59 -34.29 42.48
CA ILE A 216 -22.23 -33.04 42.89
C ILE A 216 -22.39 -32.99 44.41
N ASP A 217 -22.80 -34.09 45.03
CA ASP A 217 -22.91 -34.18 46.49
C ASP A 217 -21.54 -34.03 47.17
N THR A 218 -20.50 -34.61 46.58
CA THR A 218 -19.13 -34.54 47.09
C THR A 218 -18.57 -33.11 47.04
N LEU A 219 -18.80 -32.39 45.94
CA LEU A 219 -18.40 -30.99 45.81
C LEU A 219 -19.14 -30.06 46.78
N ASN A 220 -20.39 -30.40 47.12
CA ASN A 220 -21.24 -29.64 48.06
C ASN A 220 -21.12 -30.09 49.52
N ASN A 221 -20.33 -31.13 49.81
CA ASN A 221 -20.21 -31.68 51.15
C ASN A 221 -19.51 -30.66 52.07
N PRO A 222 -20.08 -30.32 53.25
CA PRO A 222 -19.48 -29.36 54.18
C PRO A 222 -18.15 -29.82 54.81
N ASP A 223 -17.82 -31.12 54.77
CA ASP A 223 -16.53 -31.62 55.26
C ASP A 223 -15.40 -31.35 54.24
N PRO A 224 -14.39 -30.51 54.58
CA PRO A 224 -13.28 -30.17 53.68
C PRO A 224 -12.40 -31.37 53.32
N HIS A 225 -12.41 -32.45 54.11
CA HIS A 225 -11.60 -33.65 53.88
C HIS A 225 -12.23 -34.65 52.92
N THR A 226 -13.49 -34.45 52.52
CA THR A 226 -14.21 -35.33 51.57
C THR A 226 -13.45 -35.49 50.26
N LEU A 227 -12.75 -34.45 49.83
CA LEU A 227 -11.98 -34.41 48.58
C LEU A 227 -10.54 -34.90 48.72
N ASP A 228 -10.05 -35.27 49.91
CA ASP A 228 -8.64 -35.66 50.10
C ASP A 228 -8.25 -36.99 49.41
N PRO A 229 -9.11 -38.04 49.37
CA PRO A 229 -8.74 -39.31 48.74
C PRO A 229 -8.48 -39.19 47.22
N THR A 230 -7.41 -39.83 46.73
CA THR A 230 -7.01 -39.75 45.32
C THR A 230 -8.09 -40.23 44.34
N HIS A 231 -8.79 -41.31 44.66
CA HIS A 231 -9.92 -41.84 43.87
C HIS A 231 -11.17 -40.93 43.83
N ILE A 232 -11.18 -39.84 44.62
CA ILE A 232 -12.22 -38.80 44.58
C ILE A 232 -11.67 -37.56 43.88
N ILE A 233 -10.48 -37.09 44.26
CA ILE A 233 -9.97 -35.80 43.80
C ILE A 233 -9.60 -35.75 42.32
N GLN A 234 -9.03 -36.83 41.79
CA GLN A 234 -8.63 -36.87 40.39
C GLN A 234 -9.86 -36.84 39.46
N PRO A 235 -10.88 -37.70 39.65
CA PRO A 235 -12.14 -37.58 38.90
C PRO A 235 -12.85 -36.24 39.09
N ALA A 236 -12.86 -35.67 40.30
CA ALA A 236 -13.47 -34.36 40.53
C ALA A 236 -12.75 -33.24 39.74
N LEU A 237 -11.41 -33.20 39.78
CA LEU A 237 -10.61 -32.26 39.01
C LEU A 237 -10.81 -32.45 37.50
N TRP A 238 -10.83 -33.69 37.01
CA TRP A 238 -11.11 -34.00 35.60
C TRP A 238 -12.45 -33.40 35.14
N ALA A 239 -13.52 -33.62 35.89
CA ALA A 239 -14.84 -33.10 35.57
C ALA A 239 -14.87 -31.56 35.55
N LEU A 240 -14.23 -30.92 36.53
CA LEU A 240 -14.10 -29.46 36.60
C LEU A 240 -13.31 -28.89 35.42
N MET A 241 -12.17 -29.48 35.06
CA MET A 241 -11.37 -28.99 33.93
C MET A 241 -12.13 -29.09 32.60
N ILE A 242 -12.91 -30.17 32.38
CA ILE A 242 -13.77 -30.32 31.20
C ILE A 242 -14.89 -29.26 31.21
N ALA A 243 -15.59 -29.11 32.34
CA ALA A 243 -16.66 -28.12 32.47
C ALA A 243 -16.15 -26.69 32.21
N LEU A 244 -14.98 -26.33 32.75
CA LEU A 244 -14.34 -25.04 32.49
C LEU A 244 -13.92 -24.87 31.02
N ALA A 245 -13.32 -25.90 30.40
CA ALA A 245 -12.94 -25.84 28.99
C ALA A 245 -14.16 -25.67 28.07
N ARG A 246 -15.28 -26.34 28.37
CA ARG A 246 -16.54 -26.14 27.62
C ARG A 246 -17.16 -24.76 27.87
N THR A 247 -17.03 -24.20 29.07
CA THR A 247 -17.41 -22.80 29.34
C THR A 247 -16.59 -21.82 28.49
N TRP A 248 -15.28 -22.02 28.36
CA TRP A 248 -14.46 -21.19 27.47
C TRP A 248 -14.89 -21.27 26.00
N GLN A 249 -15.12 -22.50 25.50
CA GLN A 249 -15.61 -22.71 24.13
C GLN A 249 -16.98 -22.06 23.90
N HIS A 250 -17.86 -22.07 24.90
CA HIS A 250 -19.15 -21.38 24.83
C HIS A 250 -19.00 -19.86 24.70
N HIS A 251 -17.94 -19.28 25.28
CA HIS A 251 -17.58 -17.87 25.12
C HIS A 251 -16.70 -17.60 23.90
N ASN A 252 -16.71 -18.45 22.88
CA ASN A 252 -15.93 -18.29 21.65
C ASN A 252 -14.40 -18.26 21.87
N ILE A 253 -13.92 -18.90 22.94
CA ILE A 253 -12.48 -19.12 23.17
C ILE A 253 -12.19 -20.59 22.92
N HIS A 254 -11.52 -20.87 21.81
CA HIS A 254 -11.20 -22.22 21.36
C HIS A 254 -9.69 -22.48 21.42
N PRO A 255 -9.27 -23.68 21.84
CA PRO A 255 -7.86 -24.06 21.77
C PRO A 255 -7.46 -24.44 20.35
N ASP A 256 -6.29 -23.96 19.92
CA ASP A 256 -5.57 -24.45 18.75
C ASP A 256 -4.73 -25.70 19.08
N ALA A 257 -4.38 -25.86 20.36
CA ALA A 257 -3.76 -27.06 20.89
C ALA A 257 -4.16 -27.29 22.36
N VAL A 258 -4.02 -28.54 22.82
CA VAL A 258 -4.20 -28.88 24.23
C VAL A 258 -2.96 -29.57 24.78
N ILE A 259 -2.69 -29.32 26.06
CA ILE A 259 -1.63 -29.97 26.84
C ILE A 259 -2.15 -30.29 28.22
N GLY A 260 -1.84 -31.48 28.74
CA GLY A 260 -2.19 -31.86 30.10
C GLY A 260 -0.97 -32.24 30.93
N HIS A 261 -1.04 -32.05 32.24
CA HIS A 261 0.00 -32.46 33.19
C HIS A 261 -0.46 -33.71 33.93
N SER A 262 0.23 -34.84 33.72
CA SER A 262 -0.13 -36.12 34.34
C SER A 262 -1.60 -36.46 34.10
N GLN A 263 -2.41 -36.58 35.16
CA GLN A 263 -3.85 -36.87 35.07
C GLN A 263 -4.65 -35.84 34.24
N GLY A 264 -4.15 -34.60 34.13
CA GLY A 264 -4.76 -33.56 33.30
C GLY A 264 -4.76 -33.91 31.81
N GLU A 265 -3.85 -34.79 31.36
CA GLU A 265 -3.88 -35.28 29.97
C GLU A 265 -5.18 -36.01 29.62
N ILE A 266 -5.85 -36.62 30.59
CA ILE A 266 -7.11 -37.33 30.36
C ILE A 266 -8.23 -36.35 29.98
N ALA A 267 -8.28 -35.20 30.66
CA ALA A 267 -9.22 -34.12 30.31
C ALA A 267 -8.84 -33.46 28.98
N ALA A 268 -7.54 -33.21 28.74
CA ALA A 268 -7.04 -32.67 27.47
C ALA A 268 -7.39 -33.59 26.29
N ALA A 269 -7.22 -34.90 26.43
CA ALA A 269 -7.54 -35.89 25.40
C ALA A 269 -9.04 -35.91 25.07
N HIS A 270 -9.92 -35.77 26.07
CA HIS A 270 -11.35 -35.60 25.83
C HIS A 270 -11.66 -34.30 25.07
N ILE A 271 -11.10 -33.17 25.49
CA ILE A 271 -11.33 -31.88 24.83
C ILE A 271 -10.81 -31.88 23.40
N ALA A 272 -9.69 -32.57 23.13
CA ALA A 272 -9.18 -32.78 21.78
C ALA A 272 -10.00 -33.72 20.91
N GLY A 273 -11.00 -34.41 21.47
CA GLY A 273 -11.78 -35.42 20.75
C GLY A 273 -11.03 -36.73 20.52
N ALA A 274 -9.92 -36.97 21.24
CA ALA A 274 -9.18 -38.24 21.19
C ALA A 274 -9.78 -39.33 22.10
N LEU A 275 -10.62 -38.93 23.06
CA LEU A 275 -11.39 -39.83 23.92
C LEU A 275 -12.85 -39.37 24.03
N THR A 276 -13.77 -40.34 24.05
CA THR A 276 -15.15 -40.07 24.42
C THR A 276 -15.24 -39.64 25.88
N LEU A 277 -16.37 -39.02 26.27
CA LEU A 277 -16.58 -38.64 27.68
C LEU A 277 -16.53 -39.89 28.59
N ASP A 278 -17.19 -40.97 28.18
CA ASP A 278 -17.24 -42.23 28.93
C ASP A 278 -15.88 -42.93 29.03
N ASP A 279 -15.10 -42.97 27.94
CA ASP A 279 -13.74 -43.55 27.98
C ASP A 279 -12.83 -42.76 28.91
N SER A 280 -12.86 -41.42 28.82
CA SER A 280 -12.05 -40.57 29.70
C SER A 280 -12.48 -40.64 31.16
N ALA A 281 -13.78 -40.77 31.45
CA ALA A 281 -14.34 -41.03 32.78
C ALA A 281 -13.88 -42.39 33.32
N THR A 282 -13.88 -43.42 32.48
CA THR A 282 -13.40 -44.76 32.82
C THR A 282 -11.92 -44.73 33.18
N ILE A 283 -11.08 -44.10 32.35
CA ILE A 283 -9.64 -43.99 32.57
C ILE A 283 -9.36 -43.28 33.89
N ILE A 284 -9.99 -42.12 34.15
CA ILE A 284 -9.69 -41.35 35.36
C ILE A 284 -10.16 -42.07 36.64
N ALA A 285 -11.35 -42.68 36.62
CA ALA A 285 -11.90 -43.39 37.76
C ALA A 285 -11.08 -44.65 38.10
N LEU A 286 -10.81 -45.50 37.11
CA LEU A 286 -10.07 -46.73 37.34
C LEU A 286 -8.60 -46.46 37.71
N ARG A 287 -7.92 -45.53 37.01
CA ARG A 287 -6.54 -45.14 37.34
C ARG A 287 -6.40 -44.63 38.77
N SER A 288 -7.30 -43.74 39.19
CA SER A 288 -7.24 -43.15 40.53
C SER A 288 -7.61 -44.15 41.64
N HIS A 289 -8.52 -45.10 41.36
CA HIS A 289 -8.81 -46.24 42.22
C HIS A 289 -7.59 -47.16 42.39
N THR A 290 -6.95 -47.55 41.28
CA THR A 290 -5.73 -48.37 41.32
C THR A 290 -4.61 -47.70 42.11
N LEU A 291 -4.39 -46.39 41.90
CA LEU A 291 -3.40 -45.63 42.66
C LEU A 291 -3.69 -45.62 44.16
N THR A 292 -4.97 -45.55 44.55
CA THR A 292 -5.36 -45.52 45.97
C THR A 292 -5.17 -46.88 46.65
N HIS A 293 -5.50 -47.98 45.97
CA HIS A 293 -5.61 -49.30 46.62
C HIS A 293 -4.46 -50.26 46.31
N HIS A 294 -3.72 -50.03 45.22
CA HIS A 294 -2.73 -50.99 44.74
C HIS A 294 -1.32 -50.38 44.60
N ALA A 295 -1.17 -49.06 44.59
CA ALA A 295 0.15 -48.44 44.48
C ALA A 295 1.02 -48.73 45.71
N PRO A 296 2.33 -48.99 45.52
CA PRO A 296 3.27 -49.04 46.62
C PRO A 296 3.33 -47.68 47.37
N PRO A 297 3.59 -47.69 48.69
CA PRO A 297 3.78 -46.46 49.46
C PRO A 297 4.91 -45.60 48.87
N GLY A 298 4.62 -44.32 48.66
CA GLY A 298 5.56 -43.36 48.08
C GLY A 298 5.19 -41.92 48.44
N GLY A 299 5.90 -40.98 47.83
CA GLY A 299 5.55 -39.57 47.89
C GLY A 299 6.21 -38.78 46.78
N MET A 300 5.99 -37.46 46.79
CA MET A 300 6.62 -36.55 45.84
C MET A 300 7.02 -35.22 46.51
N LEU A 301 8.09 -34.61 46.01
CA LEU A 301 8.68 -33.36 46.50
C LEU A 301 9.02 -32.45 45.32
N SER A 302 8.43 -31.25 45.27
CA SER A 302 8.78 -30.21 44.29
C SER A 302 10.05 -29.49 44.76
N LEU A 303 10.99 -29.28 43.84
CA LEU A 303 12.26 -28.59 44.05
C LEU A 303 12.39 -27.41 43.08
N ASN A 304 12.81 -26.26 43.59
CA ASN A 304 13.18 -25.11 42.77
C ASN A 304 14.65 -25.22 42.31
N LEU A 305 14.92 -26.20 41.45
CA LEU A 305 16.23 -26.48 40.85
C LEU A 305 16.09 -26.81 39.36
N THR A 306 17.15 -26.51 38.60
CA THR A 306 17.26 -26.90 37.19
C THR A 306 17.32 -28.42 37.04
N PRO A 307 16.86 -28.99 35.90
CA PRO A 307 16.97 -30.43 35.63
C PRO A 307 18.37 -31.00 35.87
N HIS A 308 19.41 -30.26 35.47
CA HIS A 308 20.81 -30.64 35.64
C HIS A 308 21.23 -30.68 37.12
N HIS A 309 20.94 -29.64 37.90
CA HIS A 309 21.28 -29.63 39.33
C HIS A 309 20.48 -30.68 40.12
N THR A 310 19.22 -30.90 39.74
CA THR A 310 18.41 -31.97 40.31
C THR A 310 19.02 -33.34 40.04
N GLN A 311 19.47 -33.63 38.81
CA GLN A 311 20.16 -34.90 38.49
C GLN A 311 21.45 -35.09 39.30
N GLN A 312 22.24 -34.02 39.47
CA GLN A 312 23.44 -34.07 40.32
C GLN A 312 23.09 -34.39 41.77
N LEU A 313 22.07 -33.74 42.32
CA LEU A 313 21.59 -33.99 43.68
C LEU A 313 21.12 -35.44 43.86
N LEU A 314 20.41 -35.99 42.87
CA LEU A 314 19.90 -37.37 42.91
C LEU A 314 20.99 -38.44 42.77
N THR A 315 22.23 -38.09 42.37
CA THR A 315 23.33 -39.06 42.25
C THR A 315 23.62 -39.75 43.59
N HIS A 316 23.30 -39.10 44.71
CA HIS A 316 23.44 -39.65 46.06
C HIS A 316 22.17 -40.32 46.62
N HIS A 317 21.09 -40.38 45.83
CA HIS A 317 19.78 -40.89 46.23
C HIS A 317 19.20 -41.85 45.15
N PRO A 318 19.72 -43.09 45.04
CA PRO A 318 19.42 -43.99 43.92
C PRO A 318 17.95 -44.47 43.83
N HIS A 319 17.17 -44.26 44.88
CA HIS A 319 15.74 -44.62 44.95
C HIS A 319 14.80 -43.44 44.69
N LEU A 320 15.34 -42.26 44.41
CA LEU A 320 14.60 -41.06 44.04
C LEU A 320 14.74 -40.80 42.54
N HIS A 321 13.64 -40.44 41.90
CA HIS A 321 13.58 -40.19 40.47
C HIS A 321 12.93 -38.85 40.19
N ILE A 322 13.34 -38.19 39.09
CA ILE A 322 12.63 -37.02 38.58
C ILE A 322 11.32 -37.52 37.97
N ALA A 323 10.21 -37.07 38.55
CA ALA A 323 8.84 -37.39 38.13
C ALA A 323 8.25 -36.34 37.18
N ALA A 324 8.73 -35.09 37.21
CA ALA A 324 8.28 -34.06 36.28
C ALA A 324 9.34 -32.97 36.06
N TYR A 325 9.42 -32.50 34.82
CA TYR A 325 10.17 -31.33 34.38
C TYR A 325 9.17 -30.21 34.10
N ASN A 326 8.84 -29.41 35.12
CA ASN A 326 7.76 -28.42 35.04
C ASN A 326 8.20 -27.08 34.46
N GLY A 327 9.45 -26.67 34.70
CA GLY A 327 10.00 -25.41 34.25
C GLY A 327 11.52 -25.44 34.23
N PRO A 328 12.19 -24.38 33.76
CA PRO A 328 13.65 -24.34 33.66
C PRO A 328 14.34 -24.46 35.03
N THR A 329 13.72 -24.00 36.12
CA THR A 329 14.17 -24.22 37.50
C THR A 329 13.15 -24.95 38.38
N ASN A 330 12.18 -25.67 37.81
CA ASN A 330 11.16 -26.37 38.60
C ASN A 330 11.07 -27.85 38.22
N THR A 331 11.44 -28.72 39.16
CA THR A 331 11.39 -30.19 39.01
C THR A 331 10.62 -30.83 40.15
N VAL A 332 10.04 -32.00 39.90
CA VAL A 332 9.39 -32.81 40.93
C VAL A 332 10.14 -34.13 41.07
N ILE A 333 10.46 -34.50 42.30
CA ILE A 333 11.08 -35.76 42.69
C ILE A 333 10.05 -36.68 43.30
N ALA A 334 10.14 -37.98 43.03
CA ALA A 334 9.29 -38.99 43.64
C ALA A 334 10.10 -40.23 44.02
N GLY A 335 9.64 -40.91 45.07
CA GLY A 335 10.27 -42.12 45.59
C GLY A 335 9.70 -42.52 46.95
N THR A 336 10.47 -43.27 47.73
CA THR A 336 10.02 -43.74 49.04
C THR A 336 9.88 -42.58 50.05
N PRO A 337 8.99 -42.68 51.05
CA PRO A 337 8.84 -41.62 52.05
C PRO A 337 10.15 -41.30 52.79
N GLN A 338 10.92 -42.33 53.15
CA GLN A 338 12.18 -42.18 53.89
C GLN A 338 13.26 -41.45 53.08
N ASP A 339 13.39 -41.77 51.80
CA ASP A 339 14.38 -41.11 50.93
C ASP A 339 14.01 -39.64 50.70
N LEU A 340 12.72 -39.36 50.54
CA LEU A 340 12.23 -37.98 50.40
C LEU A 340 12.42 -37.16 51.67
N ASP A 341 12.28 -37.75 52.86
CA ASP A 341 12.53 -37.05 54.13
C ASP A 341 14.01 -36.73 54.32
N THR A 342 14.89 -37.62 53.85
CA THR A 342 16.34 -37.40 53.80
C THR A 342 16.68 -36.26 52.85
N LEU A 343 16.13 -36.28 51.63
CA LEU A 343 16.30 -35.22 50.64
C LEU A 343 15.75 -33.88 51.15
N GLN A 344 14.59 -33.88 51.79
CA GLN A 344 13.98 -32.67 52.36
C GLN A 344 14.87 -32.05 53.45
N THR A 345 15.48 -32.88 54.29
CA THR A 345 16.46 -32.43 55.30
C THR A 345 17.70 -31.82 54.63
N HIS A 346 18.20 -32.46 53.56
CA HIS A 346 19.31 -31.93 52.78
C HIS A 346 18.97 -30.58 52.15
N CYS A 347 17.81 -30.46 51.50
CA CYS A 347 17.35 -29.21 50.90
C CYS A 347 17.20 -28.10 51.94
N THR A 348 16.64 -28.40 53.11
CA THR A 348 16.53 -27.44 54.23
C THR A 348 17.91 -26.97 54.70
N THR A 349 18.88 -27.88 54.78
CA THR A 349 20.25 -27.56 55.24
C THR A 349 21.01 -26.67 54.24
N HIS A 350 20.70 -26.78 52.94
CA HIS A 350 21.37 -26.06 51.86
C HIS A 350 20.54 -24.91 51.28
N ASP A 351 19.48 -24.48 51.99
CA ASP A 351 18.58 -23.40 51.59
C ASP A 351 17.95 -23.58 50.19
N ILE A 352 17.70 -24.83 49.81
CA ILE A 352 17.03 -25.18 48.55
C ILE A 352 15.52 -25.16 48.79
N ARG A 353 14.82 -24.25 48.12
CA ARG A 353 13.35 -24.14 48.22
C ARG A 353 12.67 -25.42 47.71
N HIS A 354 11.85 -26.01 48.56
CA HIS A 354 11.15 -27.27 48.28
C HIS A 354 9.73 -27.28 48.86
N ARG A 355 8.86 -28.13 48.32
CA ARG A 355 7.48 -28.31 48.81
C ARG A 355 7.02 -29.75 48.65
N ARG A 356 6.56 -30.38 49.73
CA ARG A 356 5.96 -31.73 49.69
C ARG A 356 4.63 -31.66 48.95
N ILE A 357 4.40 -32.63 48.06
CA ILE A 357 3.12 -32.77 47.35
C ILE A 357 2.29 -33.82 48.12
N PRO A 358 1.03 -33.51 48.47
CA PRO A 358 0.19 -34.39 49.29
C PRO A 358 -0.34 -35.58 48.47
N VAL A 359 0.54 -36.57 48.26
CA VAL A 359 0.25 -37.87 47.64
C VAL A 359 0.98 -38.98 48.39
N THR A 360 0.40 -40.17 48.39
CA THR A 360 0.91 -41.36 49.12
C THR A 360 1.56 -42.40 48.21
N TYR A 361 1.79 -42.05 46.94
CA TYR A 361 2.38 -42.88 45.90
C TYR A 361 3.44 -42.09 45.11
N ALA A 362 4.34 -42.80 44.43
CA ALA A 362 5.42 -42.21 43.64
C ALA A 362 5.15 -42.36 42.12
N SER A 363 4.18 -41.59 41.59
CA SER A 363 3.88 -41.61 40.15
C SER A 363 5.04 -41.07 39.30
N HIS A 364 5.06 -41.46 38.03
CA HIS A 364 6.08 -41.08 37.04
C HIS A 364 7.47 -41.66 37.35
N THR A 365 7.52 -42.80 38.04
CA THR A 365 8.75 -43.50 38.43
C THR A 365 8.63 -45.03 38.27
N PRO A 366 9.74 -45.79 38.35
CA PRO A 366 9.71 -47.26 38.36
C PRO A 366 8.78 -47.91 39.38
N HIS A 367 8.41 -47.21 40.46
CA HIS A 367 7.47 -47.71 41.47
C HIS A 367 6.08 -48.05 40.89
N ILE A 368 5.72 -47.50 39.73
CA ILE A 368 4.45 -47.75 39.04
C ILE A 368 4.45 -49.06 38.25
N GLU A 369 5.60 -49.69 37.97
CA GLU A 369 5.67 -50.92 37.15
C GLU A 369 4.85 -52.07 37.73
N THR A 370 4.68 -52.10 39.05
CA THR A 370 3.83 -53.09 39.75
C THR A 370 2.36 -53.01 39.33
N LEU A 371 1.91 -51.86 38.80
CA LEU A 371 0.54 -51.60 38.37
C LEU A 371 0.31 -51.90 36.88
N LYS A 372 1.36 -52.20 36.11
CA LYS A 372 1.29 -52.35 34.65
C LYS A 372 0.19 -53.32 34.20
N GLN A 373 0.23 -54.54 34.73
CA GLN A 373 -0.73 -55.58 34.36
C GLN A 373 -2.16 -55.18 34.71
N HIS A 374 -2.36 -54.57 35.88
CA HIS A 374 -3.67 -54.17 36.36
C HIS A 374 -4.28 -53.05 35.50
N ILE A 375 -3.50 -52.01 35.17
CA ILE A 375 -3.93 -50.91 34.30
C ILE A 375 -4.27 -51.41 32.90
N HIS A 376 -3.42 -52.28 32.33
CA HIS A 376 -3.69 -52.86 31.00
C HIS A 376 -4.98 -53.67 30.96
N GLN A 377 -5.24 -54.47 32.01
CA GLN A 377 -6.47 -55.26 32.09
C GLN A 377 -7.71 -54.39 32.24
N GLN A 378 -7.65 -53.37 33.09
CA GLN A 378 -8.79 -52.49 33.34
C GLN A 378 -9.14 -51.59 32.16
N LEU A 379 -8.14 -51.13 31.40
CA LEU A 379 -8.33 -50.19 30.28
C LEU A 379 -8.33 -50.87 28.91
N ALA A 380 -8.37 -52.21 28.84
CA ALA A 380 -8.27 -52.96 27.59
C ALA A 380 -9.37 -52.64 26.55
N HIS A 381 -10.50 -52.09 27.01
CA HIS A 381 -11.67 -51.77 26.18
C HIS A 381 -11.66 -50.33 25.64
N ILE A 382 -10.71 -49.48 26.07
CA ILE A 382 -10.61 -48.09 25.62
C ILE A 382 -10.26 -48.05 24.14
N THR A 383 -11.10 -47.35 23.35
CA THR A 383 -10.92 -47.20 21.90
C THR A 383 -10.68 -45.73 21.56
N PRO A 384 -9.42 -45.28 21.50
CA PRO A 384 -9.12 -43.88 21.22
C PRO A 384 -9.49 -43.50 19.79
N THR A 385 -9.91 -42.25 19.62
CA THR A 385 -10.25 -41.64 18.32
C THR A 385 -9.16 -40.67 17.88
N THR A 386 -9.16 -40.30 16.60
CA THR A 386 -8.24 -39.26 16.09
C THR A 386 -8.62 -37.90 16.66
N PRO A 387 -7.69 -37.16 17.29
CA PRO A 387 -7.98 -35.83 17.82
C PRO A 387 -8.35 -34.84 16.72
N THR A 388 -9.37 -34.01 16.96
CA THR A 388 -9.75 -32.87 16.10
C THR A 388 -9.01 -31.59 16.46
N ILE A 389 -8.49 -31.48 17.69
CA ILE A 389 -7.59 -30.42 18.13
C ILE A 389 -6.22 -31.04 18.42
N PRO A 390 -5.11 -30.47 17.93
CA PRO A 390 -3.76 -30.92 18.24
C PRO A 390 -3.54 -31.21 19.73
N PHE A 391 -3.28 -32.48 20.05
CA PHE A 391 -2.97 -32.93 21.40
C PHE A 391 -1.46 -33.08 21.56
N HIS A 392 -0.87 -32.30 22.47
CA HIS A 392 0.56 -32.36 22.78
C HIS A 392 0.78 -33.16 24.06
N SER A 393 1.43 -34.31 23.90
CA SER A 393 1.70 -35.24 24.99
C SER A 393 2.86 -34.74 25.85
N THR A 394 2.71 -34.81 27.17
CA THR A 394 3.83 -34.59 28.10
C THR A 394 4.58 -35.88 28.41
N LEU A 395 4.15 -37.02 27.85
CA LEU A 395 4.95 -38.25 27.84
C LEU A 395 6.07 -38.16 26.79
N THR A 396 5.75 -37.67 25.59
CA THR A 396 6.72 -37.62 24.47
C THR A 396 7.35 -36.25 24.25
N GLY A 397 6.74 -35.18 24.76
CA GLY A 397 7.20 -33.81 24.50
C GLY A 397 6.68 -33.23 23.17
N THR A 398 5.88 -33.97 22.41
CA THR A 398 5.49 -33.64 21.04
C THR A 398 3.98 -33.81 20.81
N GLN A 399 3.49 -33.33 19.67
CA GLN A 399 2.14 -33.65 19.20
C GLN A 399 2.01 -35.17 18.98
N THR A 400 0.87 -35.74 19.34
CA THR A 400 0.57 -37.16 19.09
C THR A 400 0.23 -37.40 17.62
N THR A 401 0.69 -38.53 17.09
CA THR A 401 0.38 -39.01 15.74
C THR A 401 -0.61 -40.18 15.79
N PRO A 402 -1.30 -40.51 14.68
CA PRO A 402 -2.16 -41.70 14.60
C PRO A 402 -1.46 -43.01 14.99
N ASP A 403 -0.14 -43.09 14.82
CA ASP A 403 0.68 -44.26 15.17
C ASP A 403 0.91 -44.41 16.69
N THR A 404 0.53 -43.41 17.48
CA THR A 404 0.65 -43.41 18.96
C THR A 404 -0.73 -43.32 19.60
N PRO A 405 -1.58 -44.37 19.49
CA PRO A 405 -2.95 -44.32 19.99
C PRO A 405 -3.00 -44.17 21.52
N LEU A 406 -3.94 -43.34 22.03
CA LEU A 406 -4.16 -43.09 23.45
C LEU A 406 -4.86 -44.26 24.18
N ASN A 407 -4.33 -45.47 24.00
CA ASN A 407 -4.86 -46.73 24.50
C ASN A 407 -4.35 -47.05 25.93
N ALA A 408 -4.66 -48.24 26.43
CA ALA A 408 -4.23 -48.70 27.76
C ALA A 408 -2.71 -48.63 27.99
N ASP A 409 -1.89 -48.93 26.98
CA ASP A 409 -0.43 -48.85 27.10
C ASP A 409 0.00 -47.39 27.26
N TYR A 410 -0.54 -46.47 26.45
CA TYR A 410 -0.27 -45.04 26.58
C TYR A 410 -0.56 -44.53 28.01
N TRP A 411 -1.71 -44.86 28.58
CA TRP A 411 -2.09 -44.37 29.92
C TRP A 411 -1.24 -45.00 31.05
N TYR A 412 -0.78 -46.23 30.88
CA TYR A 412 0.25 -46.80 31.75
C TYR A 412 1.58 -46.04 31.61
N GLN A 413 2.05 -45.80 30.38
CA GLN A 413 3.30 -45.10 30.13
C GLN A 413 3.27 -43.66 30.66
N ASN A 414 2.17 -42.93 30.46
CA ASN A 414 1.93 -41.59 31.00
C ASN A 414 2.04 -41.57 32.54
N LEU A 415 1.52 -42.59 33.22
CA LEU A 415 1.64 -42.71 34.68
C LEU A 415 3.04 -43.17 35.14
N ARG A 416 3.77 -43.91 34.30
CA ARG A 416 5.06 -44.53 34.62
C ARG A 416 6.25 -43.61 34.35
N HIS A 417 6.22 -42.80 33.32
CA HIS A 417 7.35 -41.99 32.86
C HIS A 417 7.27 -40.53 33.32
N PRO A 418 8.41 -39.81 33.39
CA PRO A 418 8.45 -38.41 33.78
C PRO A 418 7.58 -37.52 32.90
N VAL A 419 6.91 -36.53 33.51
CA VAL A 419 6.13 -35.52 32.79
C VAL A 419 7.07 -34.48 32.18
N LEU A 420 7.15 -34.42 30.85
CA LEU A 420 7.98 -33.50 30.05
C LEU A 420 7.29 -32.15 29.78
N PHE A 421 6.70 -31.53 30.80
CA PHE A 421 5.86 -30.34 30.62
C PHE A 421 6.62 -29.13 30.03
N HIS A 422 7.79 -28.79 30.59
CA HIS A 422 8.62 -27.69 30.07
C HIS A 422 9.07 -27.91 28.61
N PRO A 423 9.64 -29.06 28.23
CA PRO A 423 9.91 -29.38 26.83
C PRO A 423 8.69 -29.24 25.91
N THR A 424 7.51 -29.71 26.33
CA THR A 424 6.30 -29.60 25.51
C THR A 424 5.89 -28.14 25.29
N ILE A 425 5.99 -27.28 26.31
CA ILE A 425 5.73 -25.83 26.16
C ILE A 425 6.74 -25.20 25.19
N GLN A 426 8.02 -25.58 25.24
CA GLN A 426 9.02 -25.11 24.27
C GLN A 426 8.67 -25.51 22.83
N THR A 427 8.19 -26.74 22.61
CA THR A 427 7.71 -27.20 21.31
C THR A 427 6.50 -26.39 20.83
N LEU A 428 5.57 -26.06 21.71
CA LEU A 428 4.40 -25.24 21.40
C LEU A 428 4.79 -23.79 21.04
N LEU A 429 5.74 -23.20 21.78
CA LEU A 429 6.27 -21.86 21.48
C LEU A 429 6.89 -21.80 20.07
N ASN A 430 7.71 -22.80 19.73
CA ASN A 430 8.36 -22.90 18.42
C ASN A 430 7.38 -23.13 17.25
N THR A 431 6.10 -23.36 17.53
CA THR A 431 5.05 -23.59 16.52
C THR A 431 3.98 -22.48 16.50
N GLY A 432 4.27 -21.33 17.13
CA GLY A 432 3.45 -20.12 17.07
C GLY A 432 2.35 -20.04 18.14
N HIS A 433 2.45 -20.82 19.21
CA HIS A 433 1.52 -20.75 20.35
C HIS A 433 2.00 -19.75 21.39
N THR A 434 1.22 -18.70 21.62
CA THR A 434 1.59 -17.55 22.45
C THR A 434 0.62 -17.28 23.60
N HIS A 435 -0.57 -17.89 23.57
CA HIS A 435 -1.61 -17.76 24.60
C HIS A 435 -1.77 -19.08 25.34
N TYR A 436 -1.53 -19.10 26.66
CA TYR A 436 -1.62 -20.32 27.48
C TYR A 436 -2.71 -20.16 28.53
N LEU A 437 -3.81 -20.90 28.38
CA LEU A 437 -4.98 -20.80 29.26
C LEU A 437 -5.07 -22.01 30.18
N GLU A 438 -4.82 -21.81 31.48
CA GLU A 438 -5.00 -22.88 32.48
C GLU A 438 -6.48 -23.07 32.83
N THR A 439 -7.05 -24.22 32.45
CA THR A 439 -8.45 -24.61 32.62
C THR A 439 -8.67 -25.29 33.97
N SER A 440 -8.52 -24.55 35.07
CA SER A 440 -8.46 -25.17 36.41
C SER A 440 -9.26 -24.42 37.50
N PRO A 441 -9.62 -25.12 38.61
CA PRO A 441 -10.25 -24.49 39.78
C PRO A 441 -9.31 -23.55 40.54
N HIS A 442 -8.00 -23.62 40.29
CA HIS A 442 -6.99 -22.71 40.82
C HIS A 442 -5.68 -22.87 40.05
N PRO A 443 -5.01 -21.77 39.63
CA PRO A 443 -3.76 -21.82 38.90
C PRO A 443 -2.66 -22.51 39.71
N THR A 444 -2.03 -23.52 39.12
CA THR A 444 -0.90 -24.24 39.74
C THR A 444 0.30 -24.39 38.82
N LEU A 445 0.09 -24.31 37.50
CA LEU A 445 1.15 -24.39 36.50
C LEU A 445 1.54 -23.02 35.97
N THR A 446 0.71 -21.99 36.14
CA THR A 446 1.00 -20.60 35.72
C THR A 446 2.43 -20.15 36.03
N PRO A 447 2.99 -20.30 37.25
CA PRO A 447 4.36 -19.86 37.49
C PRO A 447 5.42 -20.59 36.65
N ALA A 448 5.23 -21.89 36.38
CA ALA A 448 6.16 -22.69 35.60
C ALA A 448 6.00 -22.46 34.09
N ILE A 449 4.77 -22.19 33.64
CA ILE A 449 4.47 -21.72 32.28
C ILE A 449 5.18 -20.38 32.09
N ASP A 450 4.90 -19.38 32.93
CA ASP A 450 5.51 -18.05 32.85
C ASP A 450 7.04 -18.15 32.84
N GLU A 451 7.64 -18.93 33.74
CA GLU A 451 9.09 -19.13 33.77
C GLU A 451 9.65 -19.67 32.44
N THR A 452 8.93 -20.57 31.78
CA THR A 452 9.29 -21.08 30.45
C THR A 452 9.10 -20.01 29.38
N LEU A 453 7.99 -19.28 29.42
CA LEU A 453 7.65 -18.22 28.48
C LEU A 453 8.68 -17.07 28.48
N HIS A 454 9.18 -16.67 29.65
CA HIS A 454 10.19 -15.62 29.80
C HIS A 454 11.54 -15.96 29.14
N THR A 455 11.79 -17.24 28.81
CA THR A 455 13.01 -17.64 28.08
C THR A 455 12.89 -17.45 26.57
N HIS A 456 11.71 -17.09 26.06
CA HIS A 456 11.43 -16.95 24.63
C HIS A 456 11.33 -15.47 24.23
N PRO A 457 11.86 -15.04 23.07
CA PRO A 457 11.88 -13.64 22.66
C PRO A 457 10.49 -13.08 22.24
N THR A 458 9.59 -13.95 21.80
CA THR A 458 8.23 -13.55 21.38
C THR A 458 7.34 -13.22 22.58
N PRO A 459 6.58 -12.11 22.56
CA PRO A 459 5.58 -11.82 23.58
C PRO A 459 4.55 -12.95 23.72
N THR A 460 4.28 -13.36 24.95
CA THR A 460 3.35 -14.44 25.28
C THR A 460 2.55 -14.06 26.53
N THR A 461 1.44 -14.75 26.77
CA THR A 461 0.58 -14.49 27.91
C THR A 461 0.01 -15.77 28.50
N THR A 462 -0.19 -15.75 29.81
CA THR A 462 -0.81 -16.83 30.56
C THR A 462 -2.12 -16.36 31.16
N HIS A 463 -3.17 -17.12 30.92
CA HIS A 463 -4.51 -16.86 31.44
C HIS A 463 -4.91 -17.94 32.45
N THR A 464 -5.71 -17.54 33.44
CA THR A 464 -6.16 -18.44 34.50
C THR A 464 -7.68 -18.36 34.62
N THR A 465 -8.32 -19.51 34.83
CA THR A 465 -9.78 -19.58 34.85
C THR A 465 -10.36 -19.18 36.21
N LEU A 466 -10.21 -20.01 37.24
CA LEU A 466 -10.69 -19.73 38.60
C LEU A 466 -9.55 -19.51 39.58
N GLN A 467 -9.88 -19.08 40.80
CA GLN A 467 -8.94 -18.99 41.90
C GLN A 467 -9.53 -19.65 43.15
N ARG A 468 -8.64 -20.07 44.06
CA ARG A 468 -9.04 -20.69 45.33
C ARG A 468 -10.02 -19.78 46.07
N ASN A 469 -11.16 -20.33 46.49
CA ASN A 469 -12.25 -19.63 47.16
C ASN A 469 -12.96 -18.54 46.31
N ASN A 470 -12.72 -18.52 44.99
CA ASN A 470 -13.33 -17.56 44.08
C ASN A 470 -13.71 -18.21 42.73
N ASP A 471 -14.90 -18.80 42.71
CA ASP A 471 -15.60 -19.38 41.57
C ASP A 471 -16.86 -18.56 41.21
N THR A 472 -16.81 -17.24 41.41
CA THR A 472 -17.94 -16.35 41.14
C THR A 472 -18.10 -16.05 39.64
N PRO A 473 -19.30 -15.69 39.15
CA PRO A 473 -19.48 -15.14 37.80
C PRO A 473 -18.54 -13.97 37.50
N THR A 474 -18.32 -13.07 38.47
CA THR A 474 -17.42 -11.92 38.34
C THR A 474 -15.98 -12.38 38.03
N ARG A 475 -15.51 -13.45 38.69
CA ARG A 475 -14.18 -14.01 38.40
C ARG A 475 -14.08 -14.54 36.97
N LEU A 476 -15.13 -15.17 36.44
CA LEU A 476 -15.16 -15.63 35.05
C LEU A 476 -15.12 -14.44 34.08
N HIS A 477 -15.88 -13.37 34.34
CA HIS A 477 -15.80 -12.13 33.55
C HIS A 477 -14.40 -11.51 33.58
N HIS A 478 -13.71 -11.52 34.73
CA HIS A 478 -12.30 -11.09 34.78
C HIS A 478 -11.38 -11.98 33.94
N ALA A 479 -11.63 -13.29 33.89
CA ALA A 479 -10.86 -14.20 33.04
C ALA A 479 -11.07 -13.85 31.55
N LEU A 480 -12.33 -13.64 31.14
CA LEU A 480 -12.71 -13.22 29.78
C LEU A 480 -12.14 -11.83 29.44
N ALA A 481 -12.13 -10.91 30.40
CA ALA A 481 -11.47 -9.61 30.26
C ALA A 481 -9.98 -9.76 30.00
N HIS A 482 -9.31 -10.68 30.71
CA HIS A 482 -7.89 -10.91 30.51
C HIS A 482 -7.56 -11.52 29.15
N THR A 483 -8.39 -12.42 28.62
CA THR A 483 -8.20 -12.94 27.24
C THR A 483 -8.54 -11.87 26.20
N TYR A 484 -9.63 -11.10 26.41
CA TYR A 484 -10.02 -9.98 25.55
C TYR A 484 -8.89 -8.95 25.40
N THR A 485 -8.27 -8.54 26.50
CA THR A 485 -7.20 -7.53 26.46
C THR A 485 -5.93 -8.00 25.76
N HIS A 486 -5.79 -9.31 25.55
CA HIS A 486 -4.67 -9.92 24.84
C HIS A 486 -5.03 -10.39 23.43
N GLY A 487 -6.20 -10.01 22.89
CA GLY A 487 -6.51 -10.14 21.46
C GLY A 487 -7.70 -11.03 21.14
N HIS A 488 -8.20 -11.81 22.10
CA HIS A 488 -9.38 -12.63 21.90
C HIS A 488 -10.67 -11.81 21.76
N THR A 489 -11.68 -12.41 21.14
CA THR A 489 -13.01 -11.83 20.92
C THR A 489 -14.09 -12.69 21.60
N PRO A 490 -14.13 -12.70 22.95
CA PRO A 490 -15.08 -13.55 23.66
C PRO A 490 -16.53 -13.13 23.39
N THR A 491 -17.41 -14.11 23.31
CA THR A 491 -18.86 -13.87 23.40
C THR A 491 -19.21 -13.60 24.85
N TRP A 492 -19.47 -12.35 25.18
CA TRP A 492 -19.68 -11.95 26.57
C TRP A 492 -21.03 -12.39 27.13
N PRO A 493 -21.08 -12.86 28.39
CA PRO A 493 -22.34 -13.14 29.08
C PRO A 493 -23.27 -11.92 29.09
N ASN A 494 -24.58 -12.14 29.07
CA ASN A 494 -25.63 -11.12 29.23
C ASN A 494 -25.64 -10.00 28.17
N THR A 495 -24.94 -10.19 27.03
CA THR A 495 -25.04 -9.30 25.87
C THR A 495 -26.21 -9.62 24.94
N THR A 496 -26.84 -10.80 25.12
CA THR A 496 -27.89 -11.37 24.26
C THR A 496 -29.27 -11.46 24.94
N THR A 497 -29.42 -10.99 26.18
CA THR A 497 -30.73 -10.97 26.85
C THR A 497 -31.62 -9.90 26.22
N ASN A 498 -32.48 -10.36 25.30
CA ASN A 498 -33.77 -9.80 24.83
C ASN A 498 -34.17 -8.47 25.47
N THR A 499 -33.44 -7.43 25.12
CA THR A 499 -33.92 -6.06 25.21
C THR A 499 -33.56 -5.52 23.84
N HIS A 500 -34.58 -5.25 23.04
CA HIS A 500 -34.43 -4.43 21.84
C HIS A 500 -34.06 -3.02 22.31
N THR A 501 -32.84 -2.86 22.86
CA THR A 501 -32.39 -1.61 23.44
C THR A 501 -32.09 -0.67 22.31
N THR A 502 -32.80 0.44 22.33
CA THR A 502 -32.43 1.71 21.73
C THR A 502 -30.91 1.89 21.77
N HIS A 503 -30.28 2.01 20.59
CA HIS A 503 -28.86 2.36 20.47
C HIS A 503 -28.56 3.54 21.38
N THR A 504 -27.67 3.32 22.35
CA THR A 504 -27.33 4.36 23.33
C THR A 504 -26.21 5.19 22.74
N ASN A 505 -26.44 6.49 22.54
CA ASN A 505 -25.43 7.40 22.01
C ASN A 505 -24.29 7.61 23.02
N LEU A 506 -23.31 6.71 23.01
CA LEU A 506 -22.07 6.82 23.78
C LEU A 506 -21.02 7.65 23.03
N PRO A 507 -20.06 8.31 23.72
CA PRO A 507 -19.02 9.13 23.10
C PRO A 507 -18.28 8.42 21.97
N THR A 508 -17.85 9.13 20.93
CA THR A 508 -17.10 8.57 19.79
C THR A 508 -15.62 8.38 20.12
N TYR A 509 -14.90 7.66 19.25
CA TYR A 509 -13.47 7.39 19.38
C TYR A 509 -12.66 8.70 19.53
N PRO A 510 -11.78 8.82 20.56
CA PRO A 510 -10.89 9.96 20.67
C PRO A 510 -9.72 9.78 19.70
N PHE A 511 -9.74 10.49 18.57
CA PHE A 511 -8.58 10.54 17.68
C PHE A 511 -7.47 11.39 18.31
N GLN A 512 -6.23 10.87 18.32
CA GLN A 512 -5.03 11.62 18.73
C GLN A 512 -4.60 12.49 17.55
N HIS A 513 -5.30 13.60 17.36
CA HIS A 513 -5.06 14.51 16.26
C HIS A 513 -3.63 15.04 16.30
N HIS A 514 -2.86 14.67 15.28
CA HIS A 514 -1.63 15.36 14.93
C HIS A 514 -1.87 16.06 13.61
N HIS A 515 -1.29 17.25 13.47
CA HIS A 515 -1.32 17.97 12.19
C HIS A 515 -0.35 17.28 11.22
N TYR A 516 -0.87 16.31 10.48
CA TYR A 516 -0.19 15.72 9.32
C TYR A 516 -0.39 16.61 8.10
N TRP A 517 0.06 17.86 8.22
CA TRP A 517 0.16 18.77 7.11
C TRP A 517 1.56 18.61 6.51
N LEU A 518 1.66 18.64 5.18
CA LEU A 518 2.95 18.79 4.51
C LEU A 518 3.48 20.19 4.83
N ASN A 519 4.19 20.29 5.95
CA ASN A 519 5.02 21.45 6.20
C ASN A 519 6.16 21.36 5.18
N ASN A 520 6.22 22.33 4.26
CA ASN A 520 7.36 22.47 3.36
C ASN A 520 8.64 22.33 4.19
N PRO A 521 9.61 21.50 3.77
CA PRO A 521 10.86 21.36 4.50
C PRO A 521 11.59 22.70 4.41
N THR A 522 11.40 23.56 5.42
CA THR A 522 12.37 24.58 5.73
C THR A 522 13.62 23.83 6.15
N THR A 523 14.61 23.84 5.26
CA THR A 523 15.95 23.36 5.54
C THR A 523 16.36 23.93 6.91
N ASN A 524 16.79 23.07 7.84
CA ASN A 524 17.04 23.42 9.25
C ASN A 524 18.21 24.42 9.48
N ASN A 525 18.62 25.14 8.44
CA ASN A 525 19.50 26.30 8.52
C ASN A 525 18.78 27.63 8.22
N THR A 526 17.54 27.62 7.70
CA THR A 526 16.72 28.82 7.47
C THR A 526 15.75 29.12 8.60
N ALA A 527 15.43 28.16 9.49
CA ALA A 527 14.40 28.36 10.52
C ALA A 527 14.67 29.55 11.48
N HIS A 528 15.94 29.90 11.73
CA HIS A 528 16.31 31.09 12.51
C HIS A 528 16.15 32.39 11.70
N ASP A 529 16.51 32.38 10.42
CA ASP A 529 16.32 33.51 9.50
C ASP A 529 14.83 33.72 9.19
N ASP A 530 14.07 32.65 8.93
CA ASP A 530 12.64 32.69 8.61
C ASP A 530 11.82 33.19 9.80
N ALA A 531 12.16 32.80 11.03
CA ALA A 531 11.55 33.33 12.24
C ALA A 531 11.90 34.81 12.46
N PHE A 532 13.13 35.23 12.17
CA PHE A 532 13.56 36.63 12.24
C PHE A 532 12.78 37.50 11.25
N TRP A 533 12.67 37.07 9.99
CA TRP A 533 11.96 37.82 8.97
C TRP A 533 10.43 37.78 9.11
N ALA A 534 9.86 36.66 9.54
CA ALA A 534 8.43 36.61 9.90
C ALA A 534 8.11 37.56 11.06
N THR A 535 9.06 37.78 11.98
CA THR A 535 8.93 38.80 13.01
C THR A 535 9.04 40.21 12.41
N LEU A 536 9.94 40.45 11.46
CA LEU A 536 10.11 41.74 10.80
C LEU A 536 8.88 42.16 9.95
N GLU A 537 8.29 41.22 9.22
CA GLU A 537 7.16 41.44 8.30
C GLU A 537 5.81 41.58 9.04
N ASN A 538 5.64 40.89 10.19
CA ASN A 538 4.38 40.91 10.95
C ASN A 538 4.35 41.91 12.12
N THR A 539 5.47 42.57 12.44
CA THR A 539 5.54 43.53 13.57
C THR A 539 5.21 44.95 13.11
N ASP A 540 4.42 45.68 13.90
CA ASP A 540 4.13 47.10 13.67
C ASP A 540 5.46 47.90 13.59
N PRO A 541 5.72 48.63 12.47
CA PRO A 541 6.93 49.43 12.30
C PRO A 541 7.25 50.38 13.46
N ARG A 542 6.22 50.87 14.17
CA ARG A 542 6.38 51.75 15.35
C ARG A 542 6.88 50.99 16.58
N GLN A 543 6.49 49.73 16.73
CA GLN A 543 6.90 48.86 17.83
C GLN A 543 8.33 48.36 17.60
N LEU A 544 8.68 48.08 16.35
CA LEU A 544 10.04 47.71 15.94
C LEU A 544 11.02 48.90 16.05
N ALA A 545 10.59 50.12 15.69
CA ALA A 545 11.35 51.37 15.87
C ALA A 545 11.80 51.58 17.31
N THR A 546 10.88 51.35 18.26
CA THR A 546 11.14 51.48 19.69
C THR A 546 12.16 50.45 20.19
N THR A 547 12.13 49.24 19.63
CA THR A 547 13.02 48.13 20.01
C THR A 547 14.44 48.30 19.45
N LEU A 548 14.56 48.83 18.23
CA LEU A 548 15.84 49.04 17.53
C LEU A 548 16.46 50.42 17.75
N GLY A 549 15.75 51.35 18.41
CA GLY A 549 16.22 52.72 18.65
C GLY A 549 16.29 53.59 17.40
N LEU A 550 15.45 53.29 16.39
CA LEU A 550 15.34 54.02 15.13
C LEU A 550 14.03 54.81 15.09
N ASP A 551 13.92 55.81 14.22
CA ASP A 551 12.63 56.48 13.98
C ASP A 551 11.71 55.62 13.10
N ALA A 552 10.39 55.79 13.30
CA ALA A 552 9.39 54.97 12.62
C ALA A 552 9.31 55.25 11.11
N GLU A 553 9.66 56.46 10.68
CA GLU A 553 9.59 56.89 9.28
C GLU A 553 10.64 56.17 8.42
N THR A 554 11.84 55.98 8.99
CA THR A 554 12.93 55.18 8.41
C THR A 554 12.52 53.72 8.23
N LEU A 555 11.89 53.10 9.24
CA LEU A 555 11.48 51.69 9.14
C LEU A 555 10.32 51.46 8.15
N THR A 556 9.38 52.40 8.00
CA THR A 556 8.37 52.33 6.92
C THR A 556 8.96 52.35 5.52
N THR A 557 10.17 52.90 5.33
CA THR A 557 10.86 52.92 4.04
C THR A 557 11.76 51.69 3.86
N VAL A 558 12.45 51.27 4.93
CA VAL A 558 13.47 50.21 4.87
C VAL A 558 12.84 48.81 4.90
N ILE A 559 11.73 48.59 5.62
CA ILE A 559 11.09 47.26 5.72
C ILE A 559 10.62 46.76 4.34
N PRO A 560 9.89 47.53 3.51
CA PRO A 560 9.51 47.10 2.17
C PRO A 560 10.72 46.85 1.26
N ALA A 561 11.78 47.65 1.37
CA ALA A 561 13.00 47.46 0.59
C ALA A 561 13.77 46.19 1.00
N LEU A 562 13.80 45.85 2.29
CA LEU A 562 14.39 44.62 2.80
C LEU A 562 13.55 43.38 2.48
N ALA A 563 12.22 43.49 2.53
CA ALA A 563 11.29 42.44 2.11
C ALA A 563 11.47 42.13 0.61
N ALA A 564 11.47 43.17 -0.24
CA ALA A 564 11.77 43.03 -1.67
C ALA A 564 13.17 42.44 -1.91
N TRP A 565 14.19 42.86 -1.14
CA TRP A 565 15.54 42.29 -1.23
C TRP A 565 15.57 40.81 -0.83
N ARG A 566 14.85 40.41 0.22
CA ARG A 566 14.73 39.02 0.68
C ARG A 566 14.02 38.17 -0.36
N GLU A 567 12.88 38.62 -0.86
CA GLU A 567 12.14 37.94 -1.95
C GLU A 567 13.03 37.73 -3.18
N THR A 568 13.75 38.78 -3.60
CA THR A 568 14.68 38.71 -4.73
C THR A 568 15.84 37.74 -4.45
N THR A 569 16.37 37.72 -3.22
CA THR A 569 17.49 36.86 -2.82
C THR A 569 17.07 35.39 -2.68
N SER A 570 15.90 35.14 -2.11
CA SER A 570 15.29 33.81 -1.99
C SER A 570 14.95 33.24 -3.36
N ALA A 571 14.26 34.01 -4.21
CA ALA A 571 13.95 33.60 -5.59
C ALA A 571 15.23 33.30 -6.38
N ARG A 572 16.29 34.12 -6.23
CA ARG A 572 17.59 33.87 -6.89
C ARG A 572 18.28 32.60 -6.40
N THR A 573 18.19 32.31 -5.10
CA THR A 573 18.76 31.09 -4.51
C THR A 573 18.02 29.85 -5.02
N THR A 574 16.69 29.88 -5.00
CA THR A 574 15.84 28.82 -5.56
C THR A 574 16.08 28.61 -7.06
N LEU A 575 16.15 29.68 -7.84
CA LEU A 575 16.38 29.58 -9.28
C LEU A 575 17.76 29.01 -9.63
N SER A 576 18.77 29.17 -8.76
CA SER A 576 20.10 28.57 -9.00
C SER A 576 20.05 27.04 -9.07
N THR A 577 19.04 26.42 -8.44
CA THR A 577 18.78 24.98 -8.50
C THR A 577 17.72 24.58 -9.52
N TRP A 578 17.10 25.50 -10.25
CA TRP A 578 16.03 25.20 -11.22
C TRP A 578 16.40 25.50 -12.67
N ARG A 579 17.60 26.07 -12.92
CA ARG A 579 18.04 26.46 -14.26
C ARG A 579 18.94 25.41 -14.90
N TYR A 580 18.58 25.00 -16.11
CA TYR A 580 19.26 23.98 -16.89
C TYR A 580 19.53 24.43 -18.33
N THR A 581 20.58 23.88 -18.92
CA THR A 581 20.88 24.00 -20.35
C THR A 581 21.30 22.64 -20.90
N VAL A 582 21.09 22.44 -22.20
CA VAL A 582 21.59 21.25 -22.92
C VAL A 582 22.98 21.58 -23.44
N ASN A 583 23.99 20.96 -22.85
CA ASN A 583 25.37 21.06 -23.28
C ASN A 583 25.71 19.87 -24.19
N TRP A 584 26.23 20.15 -25.38
CA TRP A 584 26.68 19.12 -26.32
C TRP A 584 28.17 18.88 -26.11
N GLN A 585 28.52 17.76 -25.50
CA GLN A 585 29.89 17.45 -25.13
C GLN A 585 30.57 16.64 -26.24
N PRO A 586 31.77 17.04 -26.70
CA PRO A 586 32.52 16.25 -27.67
C PRO A 586 32.98 14.93 -27.05
N HIS A 587 32.91 13.86 -27.81
CA HIS A 587 33.37 12.54 -27.41
C HIS A 587 34.36 12.00 -28.45
N ASP A 588 35.41 11.33 -28.00
CA ASP A 588 36.34 10.66 -28.90
C ASP A 588 35.59 9.51 -29.62
N PRO A 589 35.65 9.43 -30.96
CA PRO A 589 35.00 8.34 -31.67
C PRO A 589 35.57 7.01 -31.16
N PRO A 590 34.74 6.05 -30.73
CA PRO A 590 35.27 4.80 -30.20
C PRO A 590 36.07 4.08 -31.27
N GLN A 591 37.00 3.20 -30.87
CA GLN A 591 37.80 2.47 -31.86
C GLN A 591 36.88 1.59 -32.73
N PRO A 592 37.18 1.41 -34.03
CA PRO A 592 36.41 0.53 -34.89
C PRO A 592 36.53 -0.91 -34.38
N SER A 593 35.48 -1.40 -33.72
CA SER A 593 35.39 -2.75 -33.22
C SER A 593 34.07 -3.37 -33.66
N GLY A 594 34.14 -4.18 -34.72
CA GLY A 594 33.06 -5.05 -35.16
C GLY A 594 32.26 -4.57 -36.37
N ASP A 595 31.83 -5.54 -37.16
CA ASP A 595 30.83 -5.39 -38.24
C ASP A 595 29.43 -5.26 -37.62
N LEU A 596 28.45 -4.69 -38.34
CA LEU A 596 27.08 -4.58 -37.85
C LEU A 596 26.50 -6.00 -37.66
N THR A 597 26.15 -6.38 -36.43
CA THR A 597 25.61 -7.72 -36.16
C THR A 597 24.16 -7.83 -36.63
N GLY A 598 23.92 -8.49 -37.76
CA GLY A 598 22.60 -8.77 -38.34
C GLY A 598 22.55 -8.45 -39.84
N THR A 599 21.93 -9.32 -40.64
CA THR A 599 22.14 -9.37 -42.10
C THR A 599 21.44 -8.26 -42.89
N THR A 600 20.38 -7.62 -42.37
CA THR A 600 19.55 -6.65 -43.13
C THR A 600 19.23 -5.36 -42.35
N TRP A 601 19.36 -4.19 -43.00
CA TRP A 601 18.98 -2.87 -42.51
C TRP A 601 17.96 -2.19 -43.45
N VAL A 602 16.84 -1.72 -42.91
CA VAL A 602 15.83 -0.99 -43.67
C VAL A 602 16.15 0.49 -43.66
N VAL A 603 16.37 1.10 -44.82
CA VAL A 603 16.56 2.56 -44.97
C VAL A 603 15.30 3.16 -45.54
N LEU A 604 14.61 3.98 -44.75
CA LEU A 604 13.35 4.60 -45.10
C LEU A 604 13.57 6.05 -45.54
N SER A 605 13.31 6.32 -46.81
CA SER A 605 13.50 7.63 -47.45
C SER A 605 12.57 7.76 -48.66
N PRO A 606 11.83 8.87 -48.84
CA PRO A 606 10.96 9.08 -50.00
C PRO A 606 11.75 9.10 -51.32
N GLU A 607 13.00 9.58 -51.25
CA GLU A 607 13.95 9.60 -52.36
C GLU A 607 14.99 8.48 -52.21
N VAL A 608 15.75 8.20 -53.28
CA VAL A 608 16.86 7.25 -53.24
C VAL A 608 17.88 7.70 -52.19
N PRO A 609 18.29 6.84 -51.24
CA PRO A 609 19.23 7.23 -50.20
C PRO A 609 20.59 7.62 -50.80
N PRO A 610 21.37 8.50 -50.15
CA PRO A 610 22.71 8.87 -50.60
C PRO A 610 23.58 7.63 -50.82
N ALA A 611 24.28 7.57 -51.95
CA ALA A 611 25.11 6.41 -52.30
C ALA A 611 26.20 6.18 -51.25
N GLU A 612 26.75 7.25 -50.68
CA GLU A 612 27.75 7.21 -49.62
C GLU A 612 27.23 6.59 -48.32
N LEU A 613 25.93 6.77 -48.00
CA LEU A 613 25.30 6.13 -46.84
C LEU A 613 25.16 4.63 -47.07
N THR A 614 24.60 4.24 -48.22
CA THR A 614 24.43 2.83 -48.59
C THR A 614 25.78 2.12 -48.63
N SER A 615 26.79 2.71 -49.26
CA SER A 615 28.15 2.16 -49.29
C SER A 615 28.80 2.07 -47.91
N ALA A 616 28.52 3.00 -46.99
CA ALA A 616 29.03 2.91 -45.63
C ALA A 616 28.41 1.76 -44.84
N LEU A 617 27.09 1.54 -44.98
CA LEU A 617 26.37 0.42 -44.37
C LEU A 617 26.84 -0.93 -44.95
N GLU A 618 26.96 -1.03 -46.27
CA GLU A 618 27.48 -2.22 -46.96
C GLU A 618 28.94 -2.52 -46.58
N ALA A 619 29.78 -1.49 -46.41
CA ALA A 619 31.16 -1.63 -45.94
C ALA A 619 31.26 -2.11 -44.48
N ALA A 620 30.17 -1.98 -43.71
CA ALA A 620 30.02 -2.53 -42.36
C ALA A 620 29.25 -3.87 -42.35
N ASP A 621 29.17 -4.55 -43.50
CA ASP A 621 28.57 -5.88 -43.74
C ASP A 621 27.03 -5.94 -43.60
N ALA A 622 26.33 -4.80 -43.78
CA ALA A 622 24.87 -4.75 -43.77
C ALA A 622 24.24 -4.88 -45.19
N THR A 623 23.20 -5.71 -45.34
CA THR A 623 22.34 -5.70 -46.54
C THR A 623 21.33 -4.56 -46.43
N VAL A 624 21.34 -3.61 -47.37
CA VAL A 624 20.45 -2.45 -47.33
C VAL A 624 19.16 -2.69 -48.12
N VAL A 625 18.00 -2.52 -47.47
CA VAL A 625 16.68 -2.54 -48.10
C VAL A 625 16.10 -1.13 -48.07
N HIS A 626 15.97 -0.50 -49.25
CA HIS A 626 15.36 0.83 -49.36
C HIS A 626 13.83 0.72 -49.37
N LEU A 627 13.17 1.54 -48.54
CA LEU A 627 11.73 1.68 -48.46
C LEU A 627 11.32 3.14 -48.70
N ALA A 628 10.49 3.38 -49.71
CA ALA A 628 10.03 4.73 -50.05
C ALA A 628 8.72 5.14 -49.33
N ASP A 629 7.95 4.17 -48.86
CA ASP A 629 6.60 4.37 -48.30
C ASP A 629 6.49 3.65 -46.94
N THR A 630 6.11 4.41 -45.91
CA THR A 630 5.96 3.90 -44.53
C THR A 630 4.92 2.80 -44.44
N ALA A 631 3.87 2.82 -45.28
CA ALA A 631 2.80 1.81 -45.28
C ALA A 631 3.28 0.41 -45.67
N GLN A 632 4.44 0.31 -46.34
CA GLN A 632 5.04 -0.95 -46.77
C GLN A 632 5.96 -1.56 -45.69
N LEU A 633 6.15 -0.87 -44.55
CA LEU A 633 7.04 -1.32 -43.49
C LEU A 633 6.63 -2.70 -42.93
N PRO A 634 5.36 -2.98 -42.57
CA PRO A 634 4.97 -4.28 -42.02
C PRO A 634 5.32 -5.44 -42.97
N ALA A 635 4.91 -5.33 -44.23
CA ALA A 635 5.21 -6.34 -45.25
C ALA A 635 6.71 -6.46 -45.59
N THR A 636 7.52 -5.46 -45.25
CA THR A 636 8.98 -5.51 -45.44
C THR A 636 9.65 -6.22 -44.28
N LEU A 637 9.23 -5.95 -43.03
CA LEU A 637 9.69 -6.69 -41.86
C LEU A 637 9.29 -8.17 -41.93
N ASP A 638 8.11 -8.49 -42.45
CA ASP A 638 7.68 -9.87 -42.69
C ASP A 638 8.55 -10.61 -43.72
N ARG A 639 9.03 -9.88 -44.75
CA ARG A 639 9.91 -10.45 -45.79
C ARG A 639 11.37 -10.57 -45.35
N HIS A 640 11.78 -9.74 -44.40
CA HIS A 640 13.14 -9.65 -43.87
C HIS A 640 13.11 -9.80 -42.33
N PRO A 641 12.76 -10.99 -41.80
CA PRO A 641 12.65 -11.21 -40.36
C PRO A 641 13.99 -11.08 -39.62
N ASP A 642 15.10 -11.06 -40.35
CA ASP A 642 16.47 -10.81 -39.90
C ASP A 642 16.85 -9.31 -39.85
N THR A 643 15.87 -8.41 -39.95
CA THR A 643 16.10 -6.96 -39.90
C THR A 643 16.69 -6.55 -38.55
N ALA A 644 17.90 -5.99 -38.58
CA ALA A 644 18.64 -5.55 -37.40
C ALA A 644 18.26 -4.13 -36.94
N GLY A 645 17.74 -3.29 -37.84
CA GLY A 645 17.33 -1.92 -37.53
C GLY A 645 16.69 -1.20 -38.72
N ILE A 646 15.95 -0.14 -38.40
CA ILE A 646 15.32 0.77 -39.36
C ILE A 646 15.98 2.14 -39.24
N LEU A 647 16.50 2.67 -40.34
CA LEU A 647 17.04 4.02 -40.46
C LEU A 647 16.06 4.94 -41.18
N SER A 648 15.49 5.91 -40.47
CA SER A 648 14.56 6.90 -41.03
C SER A 648 15.30 8.17 -41.45
N LEU A 649 15.20 8.54 -42.73
CA LEU A 649 15.70 9.79 -43.30
C LEU A 649 14.54 10.77 -43.58
N LEU A 650 13.36 10.53 -43.00
CA LEU A 650 12.20 11.40 -43.16
C LEU A 650 12.46 12.77 -42.55
N SER A 651 12.18 13.82 -43.33
CA SER A 651 12.39 15.20 -42.92
C SER A 651 11.12 15.89 -42.40
N ASP A 652 9.94 15.42 -42.81
CA ASP A 652 8.64 15.93 -42.35
C ASP A 652 8.21 15.23 -41.05
N THR A 653 7.79 16.03 -40.06
CA THR A 653 7.42 15.50 -38.74
C THR A 653 6.15 14.63 -38.77
N LEU A 654 5.21 14.89 -39.67
CA LEU A 654 3.99 14.08 -39.79
C LEU A 654 4.28 12.72 -40.44
N ASP A 655 5.20 12.69 -41.40
CA ASP A 655 5.68 11.42 -41.95
C ASP A 655 6.39 10.58 -40.87
N VAL A 656 7.17 11.23 -40.00
CA VAL A 656 7.80 10.57 -38.84
C VAL A 656 6.76 10.06 -37.83
N LEU A 657 5.71 10.83 -37.53
CA LEU A 657 4.59 10.36 -36.69
C LEU A 657 3.94 9.11 -37.30
N THR A 658 3.66 9.15 -38.60
CA THR A 658 3.05 8.02 -39.34
C THR A 658 3.96 6.80 -39.31
N LEU A 659 5.28 6.98 -39.44
CA LEU A 659 6.26 5.91 -39.31
C LEU A 659 6.25 5.29 -37.91
N ILE A 660 6.28 6.11 -36.85
CA ILE A 660 6.23 5.62 -35.46
C ILE A 660 4.96 4.80 -35.23
N GLN A 661 3.80 5.33 -35.65
CA GLN A 661 2.51 4.63 -35.55
C GLN A 661 2.51 3.31 -36.33
N THR A 662 2.99 3.33 -37.57
CA THR A 662 3.03 2.13 -38.42
C THR A 662 3.96 1.08 -37.82
N HIS A 663 5.14 1.47 -37.35
CA HIS A 663 6.09 0.57 -36.71
C HIS A 663 5.54 -0.05 -35.42
N ALA A 664 4.83 0.75 -34.60
CA ALA A 664 4.18 0.26 -33.39
C ALA A 664 3.14 -0.84 -33.66
N THR A 665 2.41 -0.78 -34.78
CA THR A 665 1.43 -1.83 -35.12
C THR A 665 2.06 -3.19 -35.45
N THR A 666 3.33 -3.22 -35.85
CA THR A 666 4.04 -4.48 -36.15
C THR A 666 4.41 -5.28 -34.91
N GLN A 667 4.52 -4.63 -33.75
CA GLN A 667 5.03 -5.18 -32.49
C GLN A 667 6.42 -5.85 -32.59
N ALA A 668 7.12 -5.68 -33.72
CA ALA A 668 8.45 -6.22 -33.91
C ALA A 668 9.45 -5.41 -33.05
N PRO A 669 10.35 -6.06 -32.29
CA PRO A 669 11.35 -5.37 -31.47
C PRO A 669 12.55 -4.92 -32.32
N VAL A 670 12.28 -4.28 -33.47
CA VAL A 670 13.31 -3.78 -34.37
C VAL A 670 13.62 -2.33 -33.98
N PRO A 671 14.88 -1.93 -33.75
CA PRO A 671 15.19 -0.57 -33.33
C PRO A 671 15.01 0.43 -34.47
N LEU A 672 14.24 1.50 -34.21
CA LEU A 672 14.01 2.62 -35.11
C LEU A 672 14.95 3.79 -34.80
N TRP A 673 15.78 4.16 -35.77
CA TRP A 673 16.74 5.25 -35.73
C TRP A 673 16.25 6.43 -36.56
N HIS A 674 16.22 7.63 -35.98
CA HIS A 674 15.82 8.84 -36.69
C HIS A 674 17.04 9.70 -37.01
N LEU A 675 17.27 9.95 -38.31
CA LEU A 675 18.31 10.86 -38.77
C LEU A 675 17.71 12.23 -39.03
N THR A 676 18.27 13.25 -38.40
CA THR A 676 17.95 14.65 -38.67
C THR A 676 19.14 15.37 -39.29
N HIS A 677 18.90 16.54 -39.87
CA HIS A 677 19.95 17.40 -40.41
C HIS A 677 19.94 18.77 -39.74
N ASN A 678 21.00 19.09 -39.01
CA ASN A 678 21.15 20.32 -38.23
C ASN A 678 19.92 20.59 -37.34
N ALA A 679 19.29 19.58 -36.74
CA ALA A 679 18.22 19.76 -35.75
C ALA A 679 18.73 20.46 -34.48
N VAL A 680 20.01 20.29 -34.18
CA VAL A 680 20.63 20.76 -32.94
C VAL A 680 21.89 21.56 -33.23
N GLN A 681 22.23 22.46 -32.30
CA GLN A 681 23.46 23.24 -32.38
C GLN A 681 24.45 22.74 -31.32
N THR A 682 25.56 22.16 -31.77
CA THR A 682 26.56 21.56 -30.85
C THR A 682 27.52 22.60 -30.26
N THR A 683 27.85 23.64 -31.04
CA THR A 683 28.76 24.72 -30.62
C THR A 683 28.28 26.07 -31.21
N PRO A 684 28.71 27.22 -30.65
CA PRO A 684 28.38 28.53 -31.21
C PRO A 684 28.86 28.75 -32.66
N HIS A 685 29.82 27.95 -33.13
CA HIS A 685 30.36 28.00 -34.50
C HIS A 685 29.67 27.03 -35.46
N ASP A 686 28.78 26.17 -34.95
CA ASP A 686 27.98 25.25 -35.76
C ASP A 686 26.91 26.01 -36.55
N THR A 687 26.38 25.39 -37.61
CA THR A 687 25.26 25.97 -38.36
C THR A 687 24.05 26.12 -37.43
N PRO A 688 23.31 27.25 -37.49
CA PRO A 688 22.12 27.41 -36.67
C PRO A 688 21.11 26.29 -36.92
N PRO A 689 20.39 25.84 -35.87
CA PRO A 689 19.56 24.66 -35.99
C PRO A 689 18.36 24.92 -36.91
N HIS A 690 17.93 23.89 -37.63
CA HIS A 690 16.78 23.91 -38.52
C HIS A 690 15.50 23.62 -37.72
N PRO A 691 14.57 24.58 -37.57
CA PRO A 691 13.42 24.42 -36.68
C PRO A 691 12.52 23.21 -36.99
N ASP A 692 12.25 22.91 -38.26
CA ASP A 692 11.44 21.74 -38.64
C ASP A 692 12.13 20.41 -38.28
N GLN A 693 13.46 20.37 -38.31
CA GLN A 693 14.22 19.17 -37.92
C GLN A 693 14.26 19.02 -36.40
N ALA A 694 14.34 20.14 -35.67
CA ALA A 694 14.18 20.15 -34.22
C ALA A 694 12.77 19.72 -33.78
N GLN A 695 11.73 20.05 -34.57
CA GLN A 695 10.37 19.58 -34.33
C GLN A 695 10.28 18.05 -34.37
N THR A 696 10.89 17.43 -35.38
CA THR A 696 11.03 15.96 -35.46
C THR A 696 11.82 15.39 -34.28
N TRP A 697 12.90 16.05 -33.87
CA TRP A 697 13.69 15.65 -32.70
C TRP A 697 12.85 15.62 -31.41
N GLY A 698 12.00 16.64 -31.20
CA GLY A 698 11.09 16.71 -30.07
C GLY A 698 10.04 15.59 -30.08
N LEU A 699 9.45 15.27 -31.24
CA LEU A 699 8.51 14.17 -31.40
C LEU A 699 9.16 12.81 -31.06
N ALA A 700 10.35 12.56 -31.60
CA ALA A 700 11.07 11.30 -31.41
C ALA A 700 11.47 11.07 -29.95
N ARG A 701 11.78 12.13 -29.18
CA ARG A 701 11.99 12.01 -27.72
C ARG A 701 10.77 11.45 -26.98
N VAL A 702 9.55 11.77 -27.44
CA VAL A 702 8.32 11.19 -26.90
C VAL A 702 8.15 9.73 -27.34
N ALA A 703 8.50 9.40 -28.58
CA ALA A 703 8.50 8.01 -29.05
C ALA A 703 9.44 7.13 -28.20
N ALA A 704 10.56 7.69 -27.75
CA ALA A 704 11.48 7.01 -26.86
C ALA A 704 10.94 6.79 -25.42
N LEU A 705 9.81 7.41 -25.06
CA LEU A 705 9.10 7.19 -23.80
C LEU A 705 7.96 6.18 -23.99
N GLU A 706 7.18 6.31 -25.08
CA GLU A 706 6.00 5.48 -25.32
C GLU A 706 6.29 4.13 -25.99
N HIS A 707 7.38 4.03 -26.76
CA HIS A 707 7.79 2.83 -27.49
C HIS A 707 9.25 2.42 -27.19
N PRO A 708 9.62 2.18 -25.91
CA PRO A 708 11.01 2.00 -25.50
C PRO A 708 11.68 0.74 -26.08
N THR A 709 10.92 -0.31 -26.39
CA THR A 709 11.45 -1.56 -26.98
C THR A 709 11.75 -1.46 -28.47
N GLN A 710 11.20 -0.44 -29.13
CA GLN A 710 11.37 -0.16 -30.55
C GLN A 710 12.29 1.04 -30.80
N TRP A 711 12.82 1.64 -29.73
CA TRP A 711 13.66 2.81 -29.80
C TRP A 711 15.10 2.44 -30.18
N GLY A 712 15.58 2.96 -31.31
CA GLY A 712 16.99 2.90 -31.70
C GLY A 712 17.74 4.12 -31.19
N GLY A 713 17.34 5.32 -31.62
CA GLY A 713 17.98 6.56 -31.21
C GLY A 713 17.78 7.73 -32.18
N LEU A 714 18.35 8.87 -31.84
CA LEU A 714 18.36 10.12 -32.63
C LEU A 714 19.78 10.50 -33.04
N ILE A 715 19.98 10.74 -34.34
CA ILE A 715 21.29 11.06 -34.90
C ILE A 715 21.18 12.32 -35.76
N ASP A 716 21.88 13.38 -35.38
CA ASP A 716 21.90 14.63 -36.14
C ASP A 716 23.15 14.71 -37.04
N LEU A 717 22.93 14.93 -38.34
CA LEU A 717 23.96 15.15 -39.35
C LEU A 717 24.08 16.65 -39.69
N PRO A 718 25.24 17.13 -40.20
CA PRO A 718 25.29 18.48 -40.75
C PRO A 718 24.47 18.56 -42.04
N THR A 719 23.99 19.76 -42.44
CA THR A 719 23.22 19.94 -43.70
C THR A 719 23.87 19.30 -44.93
N ASN A 720 25.20 19.30 -45.00
CA ASN A 720 25.97 18.68 -46.08
C ASN A 720 26.89 17.58 -45.52
N PRO A 721 26.35 16.37 -45.25
CA PRO A 721 27.14 15.28 -44.71
C PRO A 721 28.25 14.85 -45.68
N GLN A 722 29.46 14.77 -45.14
CA GLN A 722 30.63 14.21 -45.81
C GLN A 722 30.76 12.70 -45.53
N PRO A 723 31.49 11.92 -46.37
CA PRO A 723 31.62 10.46 -46.21
C PRO A 723 32.02 9.98 -44.81
N HIS A 724 32.88 10.72 -44.12
CA HIS A 724 33.31 10.36 -42.77
C HIS A 724 32.18 10.39 -41.73
N HIS A 725 31.14 11.21 -41.92
CA HIS A 725 29.97 11.21 -41.02
C HIS A 725 29.17 9.91 -41.16
N TYR A 726 29.07 9.34 -42.36
CA TYR A 726 28.43 8.04 -42.56
C TYR A 726 29.25 6.90 -41.96
N THR A 727 30.58 7.00 -41.97
CA THR A 727 31.45 6.07 -41.22
C THR A 727 31.26 6.19 -39.71
N GLN A 728 31.13 7.41 -39.18
CA GLN A 728 30.82 7.61 -37.76
C GLN A 728 29.41 7.08 -37.39
N LEU A 729 28.44 7.23 -38.30
CA LEU A 729 27.09 6.69 -38.16
C LEU A 729 27.11 5.17 -38.01
N THR A 730 27.76 4.44 -38.91
CA THR A 730 27.82 2.97 -38.80
C THR A 730 28.51 2.52 -37.53
N HIS A 731 29.58 3.23 -37.13
CA HIS A 731 30.27 2.98 -35.87
C HIS A 731 29.35 3.16 -34.65
N HIS A 732 28.54 4.21 -34.64
CA HIS A 732 27.55 4.45 -33.57
C HIS A 732 26.48 3.34 -33.51
N LEU A 733 25.96 2.92 -34.68
CA LEU A 733 24.95 1.86 -34.76
C LEU A 733 25.46 0.51 -34.21
N THR A 734 26.75 0.20 -34.36
CA THR A 734 27.36 -1.03 -33.78
C THR A 734 27.38 -1.01 -32.24
N HIS A 735 27.55 0.16 -31.62
CA HIS A 735 27.71 0.30 -30.16
C HIS A 735 26.38 0.58 -29.43
N ALA A 736 25.29 0.70 -30.18
CA ALA A 736 24.02 1.16 -29.67
C ALA A 736 23.16 0.09 -28.97
N HIS A 737 23.65 -1.13 -28.74
CA HIS A 737 22.88 -2.13 -28.00
C HIS A 737 22.64 -1.67 -26.55
N THR A 738 21.40 -1.81 -26.07
CA THR A 738 20.92 -1.31 -24.76
C THR A 738 21.62 -1.92 -23.54
N THR A 739 22.44 -2.95 -23.73
CA THR A 739 23.22 -3.64 -22.70
C THR A 739 24.65 -3.09 -22.55
N HIS A 740 25.09 -2.16 -23.39
CA HIS A 740 26.44 -1.60 -23.29
C HIS A 740 26.53 -0.50 -22.22
N PRO A 741 27.55 -0.49 -21.33
CA PRO A 741 27.67 0.49 -20.23
C PRO A 741 27.81 1.96 -20.68
N ASN A 742 28.09 2.19 -21.97
CA ASN A 742 28.27 3.52 -22.57
C ASN A 742 27.23 3.77 -23.68
N HIS A 743 26.02 3.23 -23.53
CA HIS A 743 24.96 3.39 -24.51
C HIS A 743 24.52 4.86 -24.62
N GLU A 744 24.65 5.44 -25.81
CA GLU A 744 24.14 6.76 -26.16
C GLU A 744 23.02 6.62 -27.19
N ASP A 745 21.87 7.21 -26.90
CA ASP A 745 20.69 7.14 -27.76
C ASP A 745 20.42 8.46 -28.51
N GLN A 746 21.24 9.48 -28.25
CA GLN A 746 21.17 10.80 -28.89
C GLN A 746 22.59 11.27 -29.23
N THR A 747 22.85 11.54 -30.50
CA THR A 747 24.19 11.94 -30.97
C THR A 747 24.10 12.97 -32.09
N ALA A 748 25.00 13.95 -32.09
CA ALA A 748 25.23 14.82 -33.23
C ALA A 748 26.60 14.49 -33.85
N LEU A 749 26.59 14.04 -35.11
CA LEU A 749 27.80 13.71 -35.85
C LEU A 749 28.31 14.99 -36.51
N ARG A 750 29.52 15.39 -36.13
CA ARG A 750 30.30 16.49 -36.68
C ARG A 750 31.73 15.96 -36.91
N ASN A 751 32.72 16.85 -37.07
CA ASN A 751 34.13 16.44 -37.09
C ASN A 751 34.48 15.51 -35.92
N THR A 752 33.94 15.81 -34.73
CA THR A 752 33.90 14.91 -33.57
C THR A 752 32.43 14.67 -33.20
N PRO A 753 32.03 13.43 -32.85
CA PRO A 753 30.69 13.18 -32.31
C PRO A 753 30.45 13.98 -31.02
N HIS A 754 29.22 14.46 -30.83
CA HIS A 754 28.80 15.14 -29.60
C HIS A 754 27.56 14.48 -29.02
N HIS A 755 27.52 14.31 -27.70
CA HIS A 755 26.35 13.80 -26.98
C HIS A 755 25.73 14.89 -26.12
N PRO A 756 24.39 14.96 -26.06
CA PRO A 756 23.72 15.96 -25.25
C PRO A 756 23.75 15.56 -23.78
N ARG A 757 23.98 16.55 -22.92
CA ARG A 757 23.89 16.44 -21.47
C ARG A 757 23.14 17.63 -20.91
N LEU A 758 22.13 17.37 -20.11
CA LEU A 758 21.47 18.38 -19.32
C LEU A 758 22.40 18.76 -18.16
N THR A 759 22.68 20.04 -18.01
CA THR A 759 23.59 20.54 -16.98
C THR A 759 22.95 21.69 -16.22
N ARG A 760 23.26 21.79 -14.92
CA ARG A 760 22.88 22.95 -14.10
C ARG A 760 23.59 24.18 -14.64
N THR A 761 22.85 25.26 -14.83
CA THR A 761 23.40 26.55 -15.22
C THR A 761 23.38 27.45 -13.98
N PRO A 762 24.45 27.45 -13.17
CA PRO A 762 24.51 28.35 -12.03
C PRO A 762 24.47 29.79 -12.54
N HIS A 763 23.75 30.64 -11.80
CA HIS A 763 23.76 32.08 -12.02
C HIS A 763 25.22 32.56 -12.13
N PRO A 764 25.59 33.35 -13.15
CA PRO A 764 26.96 33.86 -13.25
C PRO A 764 27.19 34.84 -12.10
N THR A 765 27.69 34.32 -10.98
CA THR A 765 27.88 35.04 -9.71
C THR A 765 28.88 36.21 -9.80
N ASN A 766 29.54 36.39 -10.95
CA ASN A 766 30.58 37.40 -11.18
C ASN A 766 30.32 38.34 -12.38
N THR A 767 29.16 38.30 -13.01
CA THR A 767 28.80 39.29 -14.05
C THR A 767 27.54 40.02 -13.63
N THR A 768 27.70 41.15 -12.94
CA THR A 768 26.61 42.12 -12.80
C THR A 768 26.12 42.47 -14.21
N PRO A 769 24.81 42.38 -14.50
CA PRO A 769 24.26 42.85 -15.77
C PRO A 769 24.76 44.27 -16.02
N THR A 770 25.27 44.54 -17.21
CA THR A 770 25.77 45.89 -17.54
C THR A 770 24.61 46.91 -17.60
N THR A 771 23.38 46.42 -17.80
CA THR A 771 22.12 47.18 -17.75
C THR A 771 20.94 46.23 -17.50
N PRO A 772 20.03 46.51 -16.54
CA PRO A 772 18.78 45.75 -16.38
C PRO A 772 17.85 45.96 -17.58
N TRP A 773 17.16 44.90 -18.00
CA TRP A 773 16.21 44.96 -19.11
C TRP A 773 14.89 45.61 -18.69
N HIS A 774 14.40 46.54 -19.51
CA HIS A 774 13.09 47.18 -19.39
C HIS A 774 12.35 47.09 -20.73
N PRO A 775 11.04 46.83 -20.72
CA PRO A 775 10.25 46.81 -21.95
C PRO A 775 10.08 48.23 -22.50
N HIS A 776 10.73 48.54 -23.62
CA HIS A 776 10.50 49.78 -24.35
C HIS A 776 9.47 49.60 -25.47
N HIS A 777 8.83 50.71 -25.84
CA HIS A 777 7.76 50.76 -26.84
C HIS A 777 6.55 49.88 -26.49
N THR A 778 5.84 49.37 -27.51
CA THR A 778 4.66 48.52 -27.31
C THR A 778 5.09 47.08 -27.06
N THR A 779 4.53 46.44 -26.03
CA THR A 779 4.74 45.02 -25.74
C THR A 779 3.54 44.20 -26.22
N LEU A 780 3.77 43.30 -27.17
CA LEU A 780 2.77 42.40 -27.73
C LEU A 780 2.80 41.05 -27.00
N ILE A 781 1.67 40.67 -26.39
CA ILE A 781 1.51 39.40 -25.67
C ILE A 781 0.51 38.54 -26.44
N THR A 782 0.97 37.40 -26.95
CA THR A 782 0.07 36.42 -27.55
C THR A 782 -0.44 35.42 -26.53
N GLY A 783 -1.72 35.08 -26.60
CA GLY A 783 -2.35 34.23 -25.58
C GLY A 783 -2.69 35.01 -24.31
N GLY A 784 -3.06 36.29 -24.45
CA GLY A 784 -3.32 37.20 -23.33
C GLY A 784 -4.45 36.77 -22.39
N THR A 785 -5.30 35.83 -22.82
CA THR A 785 -6.40 35.26 -22.03
C THR A 785 -6.11 33.83 -21.55
N GLY A 786 -4.97 33.25 -21.95
CA GLY A 786 -4.55 31.91 -21.53
C GLY A 786 -4.15 31.88 -20.05
N ALA A 787 -3.86 30.69 -19.52
CA ALA A 787 -3.51 30.52 -18.09
C ALA A 787 -2.36 31.45 -17.62
N LEU A 788 -1.41 31.78 -18.49
CA LEU A 788 -0.26 32.63 -18.17
C LEU A 788 -0.43 34.10 -18.57
N GLY A 789 -1.33 34.41 -19.50
CA GLY A 789 -1.46 35.75 -20.10
C GLY A 789 -1.66 36.88 -19.07
N PRO A 790 -2.62 36.74 -18.14
CA PRO A 790 -2.84 37.74 -17.08
C PRO A 790 -1.63 37.93 -16.16
N HIS A 791 -0.94 36.84 -15.79
CA HIS A 791 0.24 36.90 -14.94
C HIS A 791 1.41 37.62 -15.64
N ILE A 792 1.64 37.32 -16.93
CA ILE A 792 2.66 37.99 -17.75
C ILE A 792 2.36 39.50 -17.86
N ALA A 793 1.10 39.86 -18.07
CA ALA A 793 0.69 41.26 -18.19
C ALA A 793 0.96 42.04 -16.90
N ARG A 794 0.58 41.49 -15.73
CA ARG A 794 0.87 42.09 -14.41
C ARG A 794 2.37 42.28 -14.17
N TRP A 795 3.16 41.24 -14.46
CA TRP A 795 4.61 41.31 -14.31
C TRP A 795 5.22 42.39 -15.22
N LEU A 796 4.78 42.51 -16.48
CA LEU A 796 5.26 43.54 -17.40
C LEU A 796 4.88 44.96 -16.96
N VAL A 797 3.70 45.16 -16.38
CA VAL A 797 3.33 46.46 -15.77
C VAL A 797 4.30 46.81 -14.64
N GLY A 798 4.56 45.86 -13.72
CA GLY A 798 5.57 46.03 -12.67
C GLY A 798 7.00 46.24 -13.19
N SER A 799 7.26 45.87 -14.45
CA SER A 799 8.54 46.04 -15.13
C SER A 799 8.74 47.40 -15.81
N GLY A 800 7.68 48.23 -15.83
CA GLY A 800 7.68 49.55 -16.47
C GLY A 800 7.14 49.59 -17.90
N ALA A 801 6.31 48.62 -18.32
CA ALA A 801 5.70 48.66 -19.65
C ALA A 801 4.72 49.83 -19.79
N GLU A 802 4.85 50.63 -20.85
CA GLU A 802 4.00 51.80 -21.11
C GLU A 802 2.72 51.45 -21.90
N HIS A 803 2.80 50.42 -22.75
CA HIS A 803 1.70 49.97 -23.60
C HIS A 803 1.75 48.45 -23.80
N LEU A 804 0.66 47.75 -23.41
CA LEU A 804 0.49 46.31 -23.64
C LEU A 804 -0.58 46.04 -24.71
N VAL A 805 -0.28 45.13 -25.64
CA VAL A 805 -1.24 44.60 -26.60
C VAL A 805 -1.52 43.14 -26.25
N LEU A 806 -2.74 42.85 -25.79
CA LEU A 806 -3.18 41.51 -25.41
C LEU A 806 -3.97 40.89 -26.56
N THR A 807 -3.44 39.80 -27.15
CA THR A 807 -4.15 39.10 -28.24
C THR A 807 -4.81 37.82 -27.76
N SER A 808 -6.04 37.61 -28.24
CA SER A 808 -6.75 36.34 -28.13
C SER A 808 -7.75 36.21 -29.29
N ARG A 809 -8.22 35.00 -29.59
CA ARG A 809 -9.24 34.80 -30.64
C ARG A 809 -10.56 35.53 -30.35
N ARG A 810 -10.88 35.76 -29.08
CA ARG A 810 -12.14 36.42 -28.65
C ARG A 810 -11.97 37.92 -28.39
N GLY A 811 -10.74 38.44 -28.40
CA GLY A 811 -10.45 39.84 -28.09
C GLY A 811 -11.05 40.27 -26.75
N ALA A 812 -11.71 41.43 -26.72
CA ALA A 812 -12.35 41.99 -25.52
C ALA A 812 -13.53 41.15 -24.99
N ALA A 813 -14.09 40.24 -25.79
CA ALA A 813 -15.16 39.33 -25.37
C ALA A 813 -14.63 38.06 -24.64
N ALA A 814 -13.32 37.99 -24.39
CA ALA A 814 -12.76 36.90 -23.61
C ALA A 814 -13.09 37.03 -22.11
N GLU A 815 -13.33 35.90 -21.46
CA GLU A 815 -13.65 35.83 -20.03
C GLU A 815 -12.51 36.39 -19.16
N GLY A 816 -12.85 37.28 -18.22
CA GLY A 816 -11.89 37.92 -17.31
C GLY A 816 -11.06 39.04 -17.95
N MET A 817 -11.21 39.30 -19.25
CA MET A 817 -10.43 40.34 -19.94
C MET A 817 -10.83 41.76 -19.54
N PRO A 818 -12.13 42.13 -19.41
CA PRO A 818 -12.52 43.46 -18.95
C PRO A 818 -11.94 43.80 -17.56
N GLU A 819 -12.01 42.85 -16.63
CA GLU A 819 -11.50 43.02 -15.27
C GLU A 819 -9.97 43.18 -15.25
N LEU A 820 -9.26 42.42 -16.09
CA LEU A 820 -7.81 42.55 -16.24
C LEU A 820 -7.42 43.90 -16.87
N VAL A 821 -8.18 44.37 -17.87
CA VAL A 821 -7.93 45.69 -18.48
C VAL A 821 -8.11 46.80 -17.44
N ASP A 822 -9.22 46.79 -16.71
CA ASP A 822 -9.50 47.79 -15.66
C ASP A 822 -8.42 47.78 -14.57
N GLU A 823 -7.96 46.59 -14.15
CA GLU A 823 -6.88 46.41 -13.18
C GLU A 823 -5.56 47.03 -13.63
N LEU A 824 -5.16 46.78 -14.89
CA LEU A 824 -3.88 47.24 -15.42
C LEU A 824 -3.90 48.73 -15.81
N GLU A 825 -5.03 49.23 -16.33
CA GLU A 825 -5.21 50.65 -16.65
C GLU A 825 -5.22 51.53 -15.38
N ALA A 826 -5.74 51.01 -14.25
CA ALA A 826 -5.67 51.69 -12.96
C ALA A 826 -4.22 51.94 -12.48
N GLN A 827 -3.24 51.22 -13.03
CA GLN A 827 -1.81 51.42 -12.77
C GLN A 827 -1.14 52.38 -13.77
N GLY A 828 -1.91 52.99 -14.67
CA GLY A 828 -1.45 54.01 -15.62
C GLY A 828 -0.86 53.47 -16.93
N VAL A 829 -1.02 52.18 -17.21
CA VAL A 829 -0.54 51.54 -18.45
C VAL A 829 -1.62 51.55 -19.52
N ARG A 830 -1.26 51.82 -20.78
CA ARG A 830 -2.22 51.70 -21.89
C ARG A 830 -2.41 50.22 -22.24
N ILE A 831 -3.66 49.77 -22.37
CA ILE A 831 -3.97 48.40 -22.78
C ILE A 831 -4.75 48.40 -24.10
N THR A 832 -4.28 47.64 -25.08
CA THR A 832 -5.00 47.36 -26.33
C THR A 832 -5.35 45.88 -26.36
N VAL A 833 -6.63 45.55 -26.45
CA VAL A 833 -7.07 44.15 -26.63
C VAL A 833 -7.44 43.94 -28.09
N ALA A 834 -6.83 42.94 -28.72
CA ALA A 834 -7.08 42.62 -30.13
C ALA A 834 -7.62 41.18 -30.29
N ALA A 835 -8.69 41.05 -31.09
CA ALA A 835 -9.13 39.77 -31.60
C ALA A 835 -8.18 39.34 -32.73
N CYS A 836 -7.34 38.34 -32.48
CA CYS A 836 -6.33 37.89 -33.43
C CYS A 836 -6.00 36.41 -33.17
N ASP A 837 -6.16 35.57 -34.18
CA ASP A 837 -5.58 34.23 -34.19
C ASP A 837 -4.16 34.28 -34.73
N VAL A 838 -3.17 34.09 -33.84
CA VAL A 838 -1.76 34.16 -34.23
C VAL A 838 -1.31 33.03 -35.16
N SER A 839 -2.09 31.94 -35.24
CA SER A 839 -1.85 30.87 -36.21
C SER A 839 -2.30 31.22 -37.63
N ASP A 840 -3.10 32.28 -37.81
CA ASP A 840 -3.46 32.84 -39.12
C ASP A 840 -2.54 34.03 -39.44
N ARG A 841 -1.89 33.98 -40.60
CA ARG A 841 -0.95 35.02 -41.03
C ARG A 841 -1.64 36.34 -41.31
N GLU A 842 -2.85 36.31 -41.88
CA GLU A 842 -3.58 37.52 -42.27
C GLU A 842 -4.11 38.28 -41.05
N ASP A 843 -4.59 37.57 -40.03
CA ASP A 843 -4.96 38.16 -38.73
C ASP A 843 -3.78 38.90 -38.08
N VAL A 844 -2.58 38.29 -38.09
CA VAL A 844 -1.38 38.95 -37.55
C VAL A 844 -0.99 40.15 -38.40
N ALA A 845 -1.12 40.08 -39.72
CA ALA A 845 -0.82 41.20 -40.62
C ALA A 845 -1.78 42.37 -40.41
N GLU A 846 -3.08 42.11 -40.18
CA GLU A 846 -4.06 43.12 -39.84
C GLU A 846 -3.77 43.78 -38.48
N LEU A 847 -3.40 42.98 -37.47
CA LEU A 847 -2.97 43.49 -36.18
C LEU A 847 -1.76 44.42 -36.30
N VAL A 848 -0.69 43.99 -36.96
CA VAL A 848 0.52 44.80 -37.15
C VAL A 848 0.20 46.10 -37.89
N LYS A 849 -0.58 46.01 -38.97
CA LYS A 849 -1.03 47.19 -39.73
C LYS A 849 -1.84 48.17 -38.89
N SER A 850 -2.69 47.66 -37.98
CA SER A 850 -3.48 48.50 -37.08
C SER A 850 -2.60 49.25 -36.07
N LEU A 851 -1.56 48.59 -35.54
CA LEU A 851 -0.58 49.18 -34.62
C LEU A 851 0.26 50.24 -35.34
N ASP A 852 0.72 49.96 -36.55
CA ASP A 852 1.45 50.92 -37.38
C ASP A 852 0.62 52.16 -37.70
N ALA A 853 -0.66 51.99 -38.05
CA ALA A 853 -1.57 53.09 -38.33
C ALA A 853 -1.81 53.97 -37.09
N ALA A 854 -1.75 53.39 -35.88
CA ALA A 854 -1.82 54.10 -34.61
C ALA A 854 -0.48 54.72 -34.16
N GLY A 855 0.61 54.51 -34.91
CA GLY A 855 1.96 54.96 -34.57
C GLY A 855 2.57 54.17 -33.40
N HIS A 856 2.14 52.93 -33.18
CA HIS A 856 2.60 52.06 -32.09
C HIS A 856 3.55 51.00 -32.63
N GLN A 857 4.86 51.26 -32.51
CA GLN A 857 5.87 50.27 -32.87
C GLN A 857 6.02 49.22 -31.76
N VAL A 858 5.95 47.94 -32.12
CA VAL A 858 6.27 46.82 -31.22
C VAL A 858 7.77 46.77 -30.92
N GLY A 859 8.13 46.85 -29.64
CA GLY A 859 9.50 46.69 -29.14
C GLY A 859 9.73 45.35 -28.45
N THR A 860 8.69 44.80 -27.81
CA THR A 860 8.77 43.51 -27.11
C THR A 860 7.67 42.56 -27.61
N VAL A 861 8.03 41.31 -27.85
CA VAL A 861 7.10 40.22 -28.18
C VAL A 861 7.21 39.15 -27.11
N ILE A 862 6.09 38.84 -26.45
CA ILE A 862 5.95 37.68 -25.57
C ILE A 862 4.99 36.68 -26.22
N HIS A 863 5.57 35.64 -26.82
CA HIS A 863 4.82 34.59 -27.48
C HIS A 863 4.47 33.46 -26.50
N ALA A 864 3.34 33.63 -25.80
CA ALA A 864 2.80 32.68 -24.82
C ALA A 864 1.53 31.93 -25.31
N ALA A 865 1.21 32.00 -26.61
CA ALA A 865 0.07 31.27 -27.16
C ALA A 865 0.37 29.77 -27.16
N ALA A 866 -0.50 28.98 -26.55
CA ALA A 866 -0.36 27.53 -26.48
C ALA A 866 -1.73 26.86 -26.45
N LEU A 867 -1.81 25.69 -27.09
CA LEU A 867 -2.83 24.68 -26.88
C LEU A 867 -2.11 23.43 -26.38
N MET A 868 -2.64 22.78 -25.35
CA MET A 868 -2.10 21.54 -24.81
C MET A 868 -3.21 20.49 -24.78
N GLN A 869 -2.91 19.31 -25.32
CA GLN A 869 -3.79 18.15 -25.34
C GLN A 869 -2.93 16.91 -25.07
N LEU A 870 -3.44 16.02 -24.23
CA LEU A 870 -2.77 14.76 -23.87
C LEU A 870 -3.30 13.66 -24.78
N ASN A 871 -2.46 13.20 -25.71
CA ASN A 871 -2.76 12.13 -26.65
C ASN A 871 -1.49 11.28 -26.84
N SER A 872 -1.62 9.97 -26.62
CA SER A 872 -0.54 9.03 -26.96
C SER A 872 -0.24 9.09 -28.46
N LEU A 873 1.00 8.78 -28.85
CA LEU A 873 1.42 8.78 -30.25
C LEU A 873 0.58 7.83 -31.10
N ALA A 874 0.10 6.72 -30.52
CA ALA A 874 -0.76 5.77 -31.22
C ALA A 874 -2.16 6.36 -31.55
N ALA A 875 -2.68 7.25 -30.71
CA ALA A 875 -4.00 7.86 -30.88
C ALA A 875 -3.97 9.25 -31.54
N LEU A 876 -2.78 9.88 -31.61
CA LEU A 876 -2.61 11.24 -32.11
C LEU A 876 -2.88 11.36 -33.62
N SER A 877 -3.95 12.06 -33.98
CA SER A 877 -4.27 12.35 -35.38
C SER A 877 -3.41 13.48 -35.97
N VAL A 878 -3.37 13.55 -37.31
CA VAL A 878 -2.69 14.64 -38.03
C VAL A 878 -3.37 15.99 -37.77
N GLU A 879 -4.71 16.03 -37.69
CA GLU A 879 -5.42 17.28 -37.37
C GLU A 879 -5.09 17.78 -35.96
N GLU A 880 -5.08 16.90 -34.96
CA GLU A 880 -4.74 17.26 -33.58
C GLU A 880 -3.29 17.70 -33.45
N PHE A 881 -2.35 17.01 -34.11
CA PHE A 881 -0.95 17.42 -34.13
C PHE A 881 -0.82 18.85 -34.67
N ARG A 882 -1.46 19.13 -35.81
CA ARG A 882 -1.43 20.47 -36.42
C ARG A 882 -2.06 21.51 -35.50
N ALA A 883 -3.19 21.21 -34.87
CA ALA A 883 -3.88 22.13 -33.96
C ALA A 883 -3.01 22.50 -32.75
N VAL A 884 -2.35 21.52 -32.13
CA VAL A 884 -1.45 21.75 -30.98
C VAL A 884 -0.20 22.53 -31.40
N ALA A 885 0.40 22.18 -32.55
CA ALA A 885 1.62 22.82 -33.02
C ALA A 885 1.40 24.24 -33.57
N ALA A 886 0.28 24.51 -34.25
CA ALA A 886 0.06 25.74 -35.00
C ALA A 886 0.18 27.01 -34.15
N ALA A 887 -0.43 27.04 -32.97
CA ALA A 887 -0.44 28.23 -32.11
C ALA A 887 0.99 28.70 -31.73
N LYS A 888 1.91 27.76 -31.51
CA LYS A 888 3.31 28.03 -31.18
C LYS A 888 4.16 28.24 -32.42
N VAL A 889 4.13 27.27 -33.34
CA VAL A 889 5.04 27.21 -34.50
C VAL A 889 4.69 28.27 -35.54
N ALA A 890 3.44 28.29 -35.99
CA ALA A 890 3.00 29.25 -37.00
C ALA A 890 2.99 30.68 -36.41
N GLY A 891 2.55 30.83 -35.15
CA GLY A 891 2.56 32.11 -34.43
C GLY A 891 3.94 32.76 -34.38
N ALA A 892 4.96 32.04 -33.90
CA ALA A 892 6.32 32.56 -33.85
C ALA A 892 6.84 32.97 -35.25
N ARG A 893 6.55 32.16 -36.28
CA ARG A 893 6.96 32.44 -37.66
C ARG A 893 6.29 33.69 -38.24
N HIS A 894 4.97 33.83 -38.06
CA HIS A 894 4.22 34.99 -38.56
C HIS A 894 4.67 36.28 -37.88
N LEU A 895 4.89 36.24 -36.56
CA LEU A 895 5.39 37.39 -35.80
C LEU A 895 6.79 37.81 -36.26
N ASP A 896 7.70 36.86 -36.49
CA ASP A 896 9.05 37.16 -36.98
C ASP A 896 9.04 37.79 -38.38
N GLU A 897 8.25 37.24 -39.28
CA GLU A 897 8.11 37.73 -40.65
C GLU A 897 7.52 39.16 -40.68
N LEU A 898 6.39 39.36 -39.98
CA LEU A 898 5.59 40.58 -40.09
C LEU A 898 6.15 41.73 -39.23
N LEU A 899 6.92 41.43 -38.18
CA LEU A 899 7.59 42.44 -37.34
C LEU A 899 9.04 42.72 -37.78
N ALA A 900 9.49 42.22 -38.94
CA ALA A 900 10.87 42.37 -39.40
C ALA A 900 11.34 43.84 -39.52
N HIS A 901 10.42 44.79 -39.68
CA HIS A 901 10.71 46.23 -39.77
C HIS A 901 10.54 47.00 -38.45
N HIS A 902 10.03 46.33 -37.40
CA HIS A 902 9.85 46.94 -36.09
C HIS A 902 11.17 46.89 -35.28
N PRO A 903 11.38 47.84 -34.35
CA PRO A 903 12.55 47.87 -33.48
C PRO A 903 12.41 46.86 -32.32
N VAL A 904 12.24 45.57 -32.64
CA VAL A 904 12.05 44.52 -31.63
C VAL A 904 13.38 44.28 -30.89
N GLU A 905 13.42 44.65 -29.62
CA GLU A 905 14.56 44.48 -28.72
C GLU A 905 14.49 43.19 -27.88
N ALA A 906 13.28 42.66 -27.67
CA ALA A 906 13.07 41.38 -26.98
C ALA A 906 12.00 40.54 -27.70
N PHE A 907 12.35 39.31 -28.07
CA PHE A 907 11.43 38.33 -28.65
C PHE A 907 11.47 37.06 -27.81
N VAL A 908 10.52 36.91 -26.90
CA VAL A 908 10.47 35.80 -25.95
C VAL A 908 9.47 34.77 -26.44
N VAL A 909 9.91 33.52 -26.57
CA VAL A 909 9.04 32.37 -26.87
C VAL A 909 8.93 31.47 -25.64
N PHE A 910 7.70 31.16 -25.24
CA PHE A 910 7.46 30.26 -24.11
C PHE A 910 7.51 28.83 -24.63
N SER A 911 8.61 28.14 -24.34
CA SER A 911 8.84 26.72 -24.64
C SER A 911 8.51 25.84 -23.42
N SER A 912 8.84 24.54 -23.45
CA SER A 912 8.60 23.60 -22.36
C SER A 912 9.71 22.55 -22.25
N ILE A 913 9.99 22.08 -21.03
CA ILE A 913 10.85 20.92 -20.77
C ILE A 913 10.44 19.66 -21.55
N ALA A 914 9.17 19.54 -21.96
CA ALA A 914 8.70 18.46 -22.82
C ALA A 914 9.46 18.42 -24.17
N GLY A 915 9.89 19.57 -24.71
CA GLY A 915 10.74 19.63 -25.91
C GLY A 915 12.21 19.28 -25.63
N VAL A 916 12.65 19.39 -24.37
CA VAL A 916 14.05 19.20 -23.94
C VAL A 916 14.36 17.73 -23.67
N TRP A 917 13.54 17.04 -22.88
CA TRP A 917 13.77 15.63 -22.51
C TRP A 917 12.59 14.70 -22.81
N GLY A 918 11.48 15.21 -23.32
CA GLY A 918 10.28 14.43 -23.64
C GLY A 918 9.29 14.35 -22.48
N SER A 919 8.01 14.16 -22.81
CA SER A 919 6.95 13.81 -21.86
C SER A 919 5.95 12.90 -22.56
N GLY A 920 5.52 11.82 -21.90
CA GLY A 920 4.51 10.90 -22.46
C GLY A 920 3.20 11.63 -22.77
N ASP A 921 2.48 11.18 -23.79
CA ASP A 921 1.23 11.74 -24.29
C ASP A 921 1.31 13.19 -24.79
N HIS A 922 2.52 13.75 -24.92
CA HIS A 922 2.77 15.13 -25.35
C HIS A 922 3.47 15.21 -26.71
N GLY A 923 3.29 14.24 -27.61
CA GLY A 923 4.01 14.17 -28.90
C GLY A 923 4.03 15.48 -29.69
N ALA A 924 2.86 16.04 -30.00
CA ALA A 924 2.74 17.31 -30.73
C ALA A 924 3.26 18.53 -29.94
N TYR A 925 3.05 18.54 -28.62
CA TYR A 925 3.47 19.63 -27.76
C TYR A 925 5.00 19.68 -27.60
N ALA A 926 5.64 18.53 -27.37
CA ALA A 926 7.10 18.40 -27.32
C ALA A 926 7.74 18.83 -28.65
N ALA A 927 7.19 18.38 -29.77
CA ALA A 927 7.63 18.77 -31.10
C ALA A 927 7.56 20.30 -31.31
N ALA A 928 6.43 20.92 -30.98
CA ALA A 928 6.23 22.36 -31.12
C ALA A 928 7.19 23.19 -30.25
N ASN A 929 7.52 22.73 -29.05
CA ASN A 929 8.45 23.45 -28.16
C ASN A 929 9.91 23.28 -28.62
N ALA A 930 10.31 22.10 -29.11
CA ALA A 930 11.64 21.91 -29.71
C ALA A 930 11.84 22.80 -30.96
N TYR A 931 10.79 23.01 -31.76
CA TYR A 931 10.80 23.99 -32.84
C TYR A 931 11.10 25.41 -32.32
N LEU A 932 10.42 25.86 -31.25
CA LEU A 932 10.60 27.20 -30.69
C LEU A 932 12.03 27.44 -30.19
N ASP A 933 12.63 26.43 -29.56
CA ASP A 933 14.00 26.49 -29.07
C ASP A 933 15.00 26.71 -30.24
N ALA A 934 14.84 25.93 -31.32
CA ALA A 934 15.65 26.08 -32.52
C ALA A 934 15.36 27.39 -33.28
N PHE A 935 14.10 27.85 -33.29
CA PHE A 935 13.70 29.12 -33.87
C PHE A 935 14.41 30.30 -33.18
N ALA A 936 14.50 30.31 -31.85
CA ALA A 936 15.20 31.35 -31.10
C ALA A 936 16.69 31.39 -31.47
N ALA A 937 17.37 30.24 -31.52
CA ALA A 937 18.77 30.15 -31.95
C ALA A 937 18.98 30.66 -33.40
N ARG A 938 18.09 30.28 -34.33
CA ARG A 938 18.15 30.73 -35.72
C ARG A 938 17.85 32.22 -35.89
N ARG A 939 16.99 32.79 -35.06
CA ARG A 939 16.73 34.23 -35.02
C ARG A 939 17.96 35.01 -34.52
N ARG A 940 18.61 34.52 -33.46
CA ARG A 940 19.88 35.07 -32.95
C ARG A 940 20.99 35.04 -33.98
N ALA A 941 21.09 33.96 -34.77
CA ALA A 941 22.08 33.86 -35.84
C ALA A 941 21.89 34.90 -36.97
N ARG A 942 20.68 35.47 -37.12
CA ARG A 942 20.41 36.61 -38.03
C ARG A 942 20.74 37.98 -37.39
N GLY A 943 21.27 37.99 -36.17
CA GLY A 943 21.56 39.21 -35.41
C GLY A 943 20.33 39.85 -34.77
N LEU A 944 19.22 39.11 -34.65
CA LEU A 944 17.97 39.59 -34.07
C LEU A 944 17.74 38.97 -32.68
N PRO A 945 17.19 39.70 -31.70
CA PRO A 945 17.06 39.20 -30.32
C PRO A 945 16.05 38.06 -30.22
N ALA A 946 16.34 37.02 -29.46
CA ALA A 946 15.38 35.97 -29.15
C ALA A 946 15.75 35.25 -27.85
N THR A 947 14.76 34.92 -27.04
CA THR A 947 14.94 34.13 -25.82
C THR A 947 13.87 33.04 -25.79
N SER A 948 14.28 31.78 -25.84
CA SER A 948 13.39 30.66 -25.55
C SER A 948 13.54 30.25 -24.10
N VAL A 949 12.43 30.14 -23.38
CA VAL A 949 12.43 29.58 -22.02
C VAL A 949 11.64 28.30 -21.99
N ALA A 950 12.32 27.18 -21.77
CA ALA A 950 11.72 25.87 -21.64
C ALA A 950 11.23 25.66 -20.21
N TRP A 951 9.94 25.94 -19.98
CA TRP A 951 9.35 25.89 -18.66
C TRP A 951 9.01 24.48 -18.20
N GLY A 952 9.23 24.21 -16.91
CA GLY A 952 8.53 23.18 -16.15
C GLY A 952 7.04 23.51 -15.97
N VAL A 953 6.33 22.72 -15.19
CA VAL A 953 4.88 22.90 -15.05
C VAL A 953 4.60 24.10 -14.14
N TRP A 954 3.77 25.03 -14.60
CA TRP A 954 3.41 26.22 -13.81
C TRP A 954 2.24 25.93 -12.87
N GLY A 955 2.26 26.55 -11.69
CA GLY A 955 1.08 26.72 -10.87
C GLY A 955 0.17 27.78 -11.47
N SER A 956 -1.10 27.44 -11.72
CA SER A 956 -2.11 28.42 -12.15
C SER A 956 -3.50 27.98 -11.71
N ASP A 957 -4.41 28.94 -11.58
CA ASP A 957 -5.82 28.68 -11.26
C ASP A 957 -6.57 27.99 -12.42
N LYS A 958 -5.94 27.86 -13.60
CA LYS A 958 -6.50 27.31 -14.83
C LYS A 958 -5.60 26.24 -15.44
N LEU A 959 -5.25 25.22 -14.66
CA LEU A 959 -4.68 23.98 -15.21
C LEU A 959 -5.74 23.23 -16.02
N PRO A 960 -5.39 22.55 -17.12
CA PRO A 960 -6.35 21.70 -17.83
C PRO A 960 -6.87 20.59 -16.91
N ASP A 961 -8.17 20.26 -17.00
CA ASP A 961 -8.82 19.25 -16.15
C ASP A 961 -8.11 17.88 -16.17
N ALA A 962 -7.36 17.57 -17.23
CA ALA A 962 -6.61 16.33 -17.39
C ALA A 962 -5.25 16.30 -16.68
N VAL A 963 -4.81 17.40 -16.05
CA VAL A 963 -3.54 17.50 -15.34
C VAL A 963 -3.81 17.50 -13.83
N ASP A 964 -3.42 16.43 -13.14
CA ASP A 964 -3.46 16.35 -11.67
C ASP A 964 -2.15 16.92 -11.07
N PRO A 965 -2.20 18.08 -10.37
CA PRO A 965 -1.04 18.67 -9.69
C PRO A 965 -0.34 17.73 -8.72
N ASP A 966 -1.11 16.92 -8.00
CA ASP A 966 -0.58 16.02 -6.99
C ASP A 966 0.08 14.81 -7.63
N PHE A 967 -0.41 14.38 -8.79
CA PHE A 967 0.25 13.35 -9.61
C PHE A 967 1.64 13.81 -10.08
N LEU A 968 1.75 15.02 -10.63
CA LEU A 968 3.04 15.56 -11.09
C LEU A 968 4.05 15.70 -9.93
N ARG A 969 3.60 16.16 -8.76
CA ARG A 969 4.44 16.20 -7.54
C ARG A 969 4.91 14.83 -7.09
N ARG A 970 4.05 13.80 -7.15
CA ARG A 970 4.43 12.40 -6.84
C ARG A 970 5.46 11.86 -7.82
N GLN A 971 5.41 12.26 -9.08
CA GLN A 971 6.41 11.94 -10.10
C GLN A 971 7.70 12.77 -10.02
N GLY A 972 7.82 13.69 -9.05
CA GLY A 972 9.02 14.52 -8.89
C GLY A 972 9.09 15.74 -9.79
N LEU A 973 7.96 16.20 -10.34
CA LEU A 973 7.81 17.47 -11.08
C LEU A 973 6.88 18.45 -10.35
N PRO A 974 7.36 19.18 -9.33
CA PRO A 974 6.58 20.20 -8.66
C PRO A 974 6.13 21.34 -9.59
N LEU A 975 5.04 22.01 -9.21
CA LEU A 975 4.56 23.20 -9.91
C LEU A 975 5.40 24.42 -9.54
N ILE A 976 5.81 25.19 -10.55
CA ILE A 976 6.55 26.44 -10.41
C ILE A 976 5.56 27.57 -10.11
N ASP A 977 5.82 28.31 -9.05
CA ASP A 977 5.10 29.54 -8.73
C ASP A 977 5.36 30.63 -9.81
N PRO A 978 4.31 31.33 -10.32
CA PRO A 978 4.48 32.33 -11.37
C PRO A 978 5.48 33.45 -11.06
N GLU A 979 5.52 33.97 -9.83
CA GLU A 979 6.45 35.04 -9.46
C GLU A 979 7.90 34.55 -9.52
N THR A 980 8.14 33.33 -9.02
CA THR A 980 9.46 32.69 -9.12
C THR A 980 9.86 32.44 -10.57
N ALA A 981 8.93 32.00 -11.42
CA ALA A 981 9.18 31.82 -12.84
C ALA A 981 9.55 33.14 -13.53
N PHE A 982 8.84 34.24 -13.23
CA PHE A 982 9.15 35.54 -13.80
C PHE A 982 10.48 36.13 -13.33
N ALA A 983 10.92 35.83 -12.11
CA ALA A 983 12.30 36.13 -11.69
C ALA A 983 13.32 35.38 -12.56
N GLY A 984 13.03 34.14 -12.97
CA GLY A 984 13.82 33.38 -13.94
C GLY A 984 13.83 34.02 -15.33
N LEU A 985 12.67 34.46 -15.82
CA LEU A 985 12.54 35.17 -17.11
C LEU A 985 13.32 36.49 -17.10
N ARG A 986 13.20 37.29 -16.03
CA ARG A 986 13.98 38.53 -15.85
C ARG A 986 15.47 38.23 -15.99
N GLN A 987 15.97 37.20 -15.29
CA GLN A 987 17.38 36.86 -15.35
C GLN A 987 17.83 36.48 -16.77
N ALA A 988 17.02 35.72 -17.50
CA ALA A 988 17.32 35.36 -18.89
C ALA A 988 17.42 36.60 -19.80
N LEU A 989 16.52 37.57 -19.61
CA LEU A 989 16.52 38.83 -20.38
C LEU A 989 17.69 39.74 -19.98
N ASP A 990 17.97 39.91 -18.69
CA ASP A 990 19.08 40.73 -18.18
C ASP A 990 20.45 40.23 -18.64
N HIS A 991 20.59 38.92 -18.90
CA HIS A 991 21.82 38.29 -19.36
C HIS A 991 21.83 37.99 -20.88
N ASP A 992 20.82 38.47 -21.61
CA ASP A 992 20.66 38.28 -23.04
C ASP A 992 20.75 36.80 -23.49
N GLU A 993 20.15 35.90 -22.71
CA GLU A 993 20.21 34.47 -22.95
C GLU A 993 19.34 34.07 -24.15
N THR A 994 19.88 33.18 -25.00
CA THR A 994 19.13 32.62 -26.13
C THR A 994 18.18 31.50 -25.70
N PHE A 995 18.62 30.64 -24.77
CA PHE A 995 17.87 29.48 -24.31
C PHE A 995 18.19 29.18 -22.85
N VAL A 996 17.15 28.90 -22.06
CA VAL A 996 17.27 28.34 -20.71
C VAL A 996 16.06 27.45 -20.40
N ALA A 997 16.29 26.30 -19.78
CA ALA A 997 15.21 25.52 -19.19
C ALA A 997 15.07 25.86 -17.71
N VAL A 998 13.85 26.10 -17.25
CA VAL A 998 13.55 26.46 -15.85
C VAL A 998 12.52 25.49 -15.30
N ALA A 999 12.94 24.60 -14.41
CA ALA A 999 12.12 23.54 -13.84
C ALA A 999 12.47 23.24 -12.39
N ASP A 1000 11.47 23.10 -11.53
CA ASP A 1000 11.66 22.42 -10.26
C ASP A 1000 11.59 20.91 -10.50
N VAL A 1001 12.60 20.17 -10.06
CA VAL A 1001 12.69 18.72 -10.27
C VAL A 1001 13.27 18.08 -9.01
N ASP A 1002 12.49 17.18 -8.42
CA ASP A 1002 12.96 16.27 -7.40
C ASP A 1002 13.57 15.05 -8.08
N TRP A 1003 14.88 15.12 -8.36
CA TRP A 1003 15.61 14.10 -9.11
C TRP A 1003 15.56 12.71 -8.46
N ALA A 1004 15.44 12.62 -7.13
CA ALA A 1004 15.33 11.35 -6.42
C ALA A 1004 14.01 10.62 -6.70
N ARG A 1005 12.94 11.37 -6.99
CA ARG A 1005 11.63 10.82 -7.37
C ARG A 1005 11.45 10.70 -8.88
N PHE A 1006 11.96 11.67 -9.63
CA PHE A 1006 11.79 11.75 -11.07
C PHE A 1006 12.60 10.69 -11.82
N LEU A 1007 13.87 10.49 -11.44
CA LEU A 1007 14.77 9.59 -12.18
C LEU A 1007 14.30 8.13 -12.21
N PRO A 1008 13.90 7.49 -11.09
CA PRO A 1008 13.48 6.08 -11.11
C PRO A 1008 12.28 5.83 -12.04
N VAL A 1009 11.32 6.75 -12.07
CA VAL A 1009 10.15 6.66 -12.95
C VAL A 1009 10.54 6.88 -14.41
N PHE A 1010 11.28 7.96 -14.68
CA PHE A 1010 11.60 8.39 -16.05
C PHE A 1010 12.62 7.48 -16.76
N ALA A 1011 13.52 6.84 -16.00
CA ALA A 1011 14.51 5.89 -16.51
C ALA A 1011 14.09 4.41 -16.38
N SER A 1012 12.89 4.12 -15.87
CA SER A 1012 12.42 2.74 -15.60
C SER A 1012 12.45 1.81 -16.81
N ALA A 1013 12.12 2.33 -18.00
CA ALA A 1013 12.06 1.52 -19.22
C ALA A 1013 13.40 1.47 -19.98
N ARG A 1014 14.28 2.46 -19.78
CA ARG A 1014 15.58 2.57 -20.45
C ARG A 1014 16.49 3.61 -19.79
N PRO A 1015 17.83 3.47 -19.89
CA PRO A 1015 18.77 4.48 -19.46
C PRO A 1015 18.52 5.86 -20.08
N ARG A 1016 18.89 6.93 -19.36
CA ARG A 1016 18.71 8.33 -19.77
C ARG A 1016 20.04 9.11 -19.71
N PRO A 1017 21.00 8.87 -20.63
CA PRO A 1017 22.31 9.53 -20.64
C PRO A 1017 22.25 11.06 -20.57
N LEU A 1018 21.21 11.65 -21.18
CA LEU A 1018 20.93 13.09 -21.13
C LEU A 1018 20.94 13.66 -19.69
N LEU A 1019 20.46 12.90 -18.69
CA LEU A 1019 20.30 13.39 -17.31
C LEU A 1019 21.52 13.12 -16.43
N GLU A 1020 22.47 12.30 -16.87
CA GLU A 1020 23.56 11.78 -16.04
C GLU A 1020 24.55 12.86 -15.55
N SER A 1021 24.59 14.02 -16.22
CA SER A 1021 25.45 15.15 -15.80
C SER A 1021 24.80 16.05 -14.75
N ILE A 1022 23.56 15.77 -14.33
CA ILE A 1022 22.97 16.43 -13.17
C ILE A 1022 23.62 15.85 -11.90
N PRO A 1023 24.20 16.68 -11.00
CA PRO A 1023 24.93 16.18 -9.83
C PRO A 1023 24.13 15.18 -8.99
N GLU A 1024 22.86 15.48 -8.72
CA GLU A 1024 21.97 14.62 -7.94
C GLU A 1024 21.69 13.28 -8.63
N VAL A 1025 21.54 13.29 -9.96
CA VAL A 1025 21.36 12.06 -10.77
C VAL A 1025 22.64 11.24 -10.77
N ALA A 1026 23.80 11.87 -10.92
CA ALA A 1026 25.09 11.20 -10.90
C ALA A 1026 25.34 10.50 -9.55
N GLU A 1027 25.00 11.14 -8.44
CA GLU A 1027 25.07 10.56 -7.10
C GLU A 1027 24.12 9.35 -6.94
N LEU A 1028 22.87 9.48 -7.40
CA LEU A 1028 21.89 8.39 -7.36
C LEU A 1028 22.34 7.18 -8.20
N LEU A 1029 22.84 7.41 -9.41
CA LEU A 1029 23.35 6.34 -10.28
C LEU A 1029 24.64 5.71 -9.72
N ALA A 1030 25.51 6.48 -9.07
CA ALA A 1030 26.71 5.95 -8.43
C ALA A 1030 26.35 5.05 -7.22
N ALA A 1031 25.34 5.45 -6.43
CA ALA A 1031 24.81 4.63 -5.34
C ALA A 1031 24.17 3.34 -5.88
N ALA A 1032 23.31 3.43 -6.90
CA ALA A 1032 22.68 2.28 -7.53
C ALA A 1032 23.72 1.30 -8.12
N ARG A 1033 24.75 1.80 -8.82
CA ARG A 1033 25.85 0.94 -9.34
C ARG A 1033 26.66 0.27 -8.23
N ALA A 1034 26.81 0.91 -7.07
CA ALA A 1034 27.48 0.32 -5.92
C ALA A 1034 26.62 -0.80 -5.29
N GLU A 1035 25.30 -0.60 -5.26
CA GLU A 1035 24.32 -1.62 -4.86
C GLU A 1035 24.25 -2.78 -5.87
N ASP A 1036 24.26 -2.49 -7.18
CA ASP A 1036 24.28 -3.48 -8.26
C ASP A 1036 25.56 -4.33 -8.27
N ALA A 1037 26.71 -3.74 -7.94
CA ALA A 1037 27.96 -4.48 -7.79
C ALA A 1037 27.92 -5.43 -6.57
N THR A 1038 27.10 -5.14 -5.56
CA THR A 1038 26.82 -6.04 -4.44
C THR A 1038 25.73 -7.07 -4.78
N SER A 1039 24.68 -6.71 -5.54
CA SER A 1039 23.57 -7.60 -5.90
C SER A 1039 23.86 -8.52 -7.09
N ALA A 1040 24.73 -8.16 -8.04
CA ALA A 1040 25.19 -9.08 -9.10
C ALA A 1040 25.98 -10.28 -8.53
N ASN A 1041 26.54 -10.15 -7.31
CA ASN A 1041 27.05 -11.28 -6.53
C ASN A 1041 25.94 -12.08 -5.82
N GLU A 1042 24.74 -11.52 -5.65
CA GLU A 1042 23.55 -12.11 -5.02
C GLU A 1042 22.53 -12.71 -6.02
N ASP A 1043 22.46 -12.25 -7.28
CA ASP A 1043 21.51 -12.75 -8.30
C ASP A 1043 21.86 -14.17 -8.76
N GLY A 1044 23.15 -14.47 -8.92
CA GLY A 1044 23.63 -15.84 -9.04
C GLY A 1044 23.37 -16.68 -7.77
N GLN A 1045 23.24 -16.03 -6.61
CA GLN A 1045 22.90 -16.68 -5.36
C GLN A 1045 21.41 -16.85 -5.14
N LEU A 1046 20.49 -16.09 -5.74
CA LEU A 1046 19.05 -16.23 -5.47
C LEU A 1046 18.52 -17.58 -5.98
N VAL A 1047 18.86 -17.95 -7.21
CA VAL A 1047 18.51 -19.26 -7.79
C VAL A 1047 19.25 -20.39 -7.07
N GLU A 1048 20.55 -20.24 -6.75
CA GLU A 1048 21.31 -21.23 -5.96
C GLU A 1048 20.79 -21.38 -4.52
N ARG A 1049 20.40 -20.28 -3.85
CA ARG A 1049 19.81 -20.26 -2.50
C ARG A 1049 18.44 -20.92 -2.50
N LEU A 1050 17.58 -20.59 -3.46
CA LEU A 1050 16.27 -21.22 -3.61
C LEU A 1050 16.41 -22.71 -3.92
N ALA A 1051 17.39 -23.12 -4.75
CA ALA A 1051 17.69 -24.52 -5.03
C ALA A 1051 18.26 -25.27 -3.81
N ALA A 1052 19.11 -24.61 -3.01
CA ALA A 1052 19.71 -25.17 -1.79
C ALA A 1052 18.76 -25.23 -0.59
N LEU A 1053 17.67 -24.47 -0.60
CA LEU A 1053 16.63 -24.51 0.43
C LEU A 1053 15.75 -25.77 0.29
N PRO A 1054 15.36 -26.42 1.41
CA PRO A 1054 14.32 -27.45 1.41
C PRO A 1054 13.02 -26.92 0.80
N ALA A 1055 12.26 -27.76 0.11
CA ALA A 1055 11.02 -27.38 -0.59
C ALA A 1055 10.05 -26.58 0.29
N GLU A 1056 9.98 -26.92 1.58
CA GLU A 1056 9.13 -26.30 2.60
C GLU A 1056 9.50 -24.84 2.94
N LYS A 1057 10.75 -24.42 2.66
CA LYS A 1057 11.25 -23.06 2.95
C LYS A 1057 11.27 -22.14 1.74
N ARG A 1058 11.17 -22.69 0.52
CA ARG A 1058 11.19 -21.93 -0.73
C ARG A 1058 9.98 -20.99 -0.85
N ASP A 1059 8.81 -21.45 -0.40
CA ASP A 1059 7.57 -20.66 -0.45
C ASP A 1059 7.64 -19.40 0.44
N ALA A 1060 8.26 -19.52 1.61
CA ALA A 1060 8.44 -18.39 2.53
C ALA A 1060 9.45 -17.37 1.99
N GLU A 1061 10.53 -17.85 1.36
CA GLU A 1061 11.58 -16.99 0.80
C GLU A 1061 11.06 -16.17 -0.40
N VAL A 1062 10.38 -16.82 -1.35
CA VAL A 1062 9.80 -16.13 -2.52
C VAL A 1062 8.68 -15.17 -2.09
N LEU A 1063 7.88 -15.55 -1.09
CA LEU A 1063 6.87 -14.64 -0.53
C LEU A 1063 7.49 -13.42 0.15
N SER A 1064 8.57 -13.61 0.91
CA SER A 1064 9.31 -12.51 1.55
C SER A 1064 9.87 -11.53 0.52
N LEU A 1065 10.37 -12.04 -0.60
CA LEU A 1065 10.80 -11.22 -1.74
C LEU A 1065 9.66 -10.37 -2.31
N VAL A 1066 8.49 -10.97 -2.56
CA VAL A 1066 7.32 -10.25 -3.09
C VAL A 1066 6.82 -9.19 -2.11
N VAL A 1067 6.76 -9.52 -0.82
CA VAL A 1067 6.34 -8.58 0.24
C VAL A 1067 7.32 -7.42 0.36
N SER A 1068 8.63 -7.69 0.26
CA SER A 1068 9.66 -6.65 0.31
C SER A 1068 9.58 -5.71 -0.89
N CYS A 1069 9.41 -6.25 -2.11
CA CYS A 1069 9.22 -5.43 -3.31
C CYS A 1069 7.95 -4.57 -3.20
N LEU A 1070 6.85 -5.15 -2.74
CA LEU A 1070 5.59 -4.43 -2.53
C LEU A 1070 5.71 -3.34 -1.47
N ALA A 1071 6.45 -3.56 -0.39
CA ALA A 1071 6.64 -2.56 0.66
C ALA A 1071 7.32 -1.30 0.14
N VAL A 1072 8.30 -1.46 -0.77
CA VAL A 1072 8.98 -0.30 -1.35
C VAL A 1072 8.07 0.42 -2.35
N VAL A 1073 7.31 -0.31 -3.18
CA VAL A 1073 6.32 0.28 -4.10
C VAL A 1073 5.24 1.06 -3.33
N LEU A 1074 4.85 0.59 -2.15
CA LEU A 1074 3.92 1.30 -1.26
C LEU A 1074 4.58 2.45 -0.46
N GLY A 1075 5.85 2.77 -0.70
CA GLY A 1075 6.58 3.84 -0.01
C GLY A 1075 6.88 3.55 1.47
N ARG A 1076 6.85 2.29 1.89
CA ARG A 1076 7.08 1.84 3.29
C ARG A 1076 8.52 1.42 3.54
N ALA A 1077 9.49 2.15 2.99
CA ALA A 1077 10.91 1.85 3.19
C ALA A 1077 11.33 2.08 4.66
N GLY A 1078 11.91 1.06 5.32
CA GLY A 1078 12.55 1.21 6.64
C GLY A 1078 12.08 0.33 7.81
N GLY A 1079 11.33 -0.76 7.58
CA GLY A 1079 10.98 -1.75 8.62
C GLY A 1079 10.39 -3.03 8.04
N GLU A 1080 10.23 -4.09 8.85
CA GLU A 1080 9.50 -5.30 8.43
C GLU A 1080 8.08 -4.91 7.99
N PRO A 1081 7.69 -5.15 6.73
CA PRO A 1081 6.38 -4.73 6.24
C PRO A 1081 5.28 -5.62 6.84
N ASP A 1082 4.37 -5.04 7.63
CA ASP A 1082 3.10 -5.70 7.99
C ASP A 1082 2.15 -5.67 6.77
N ILE A 1083 2.47 -6.49 5.77
CA ILE A 1083 1.69 -6.67 4.54
C ILE A 1083 1.13 -8.08 4.55
N ALA A 1084 -0.19 -8.19 4.71
CA ALA A 1084 -0.89 -9.47 4.75
C ALA A 1084 -0.79 -10.21 3.39
N PRO A 1085 -0.16 -11.39 3.32
CA PRO A 1085 0.11 -12.12 2.06
C PRO A 1085 -1.12 -12.49 1.23
N LYS A 1086 -2.29 -12.59 1.87
CA LYS A 1086 -3.56 -13.01 1.25
C LYS A 1086 -4.48 -11.85 0.89
N THR A 1087 -4.11 -10.62 1.23
CA THR A 1087 -4.93 -9.44 0.96
C THR A 1087 -4.79 -9.06 -0.51
N ALA A 1088 -5.91 -8.70 -1.15
CA ALA A 1088 -5.90 -8.30 -2.54
C ALA A 1088 -5.09 -7.02 -2.73
N PHE A 1089 -4.31 -6.94 -3.80
CA PHE A 1089 -3.48 -5.76 -4.12
C PHE A 1089 -4.29 -4.45 -4.09
N LYS A 1090 -5.52 -4.45 -4.62
CA LYS A 1090 -6.45 -3.31 -4.56
C LYS A 1090 -6.77 -2.84 -3.14
N GLN A 1091 -6.88 -3.75 -2.18
CA GLN A 1091 -7.14 -3.43 -0.76
C GLN A 1091 -5.88 -2.95 -0.04
N LEU A 1092 -4.69 -3.32 -0.55
CA LEU A 1092 -3.40 -2.82 -0.08
C LEU A 1092 -3.05 -1.44 -0.65
N GLY A 1093 -3.94 -0.86 -1.48
CA GLY A 1093 -3.74 0.44 -2.12
C GLY A 1093 -2.93 0.37 -3.41
N VAL A 1094 -2.73 -0.82 -3.98
CA VAL A 1094 -2.08 -0.98 -5.29
C VAL A 1094 -3.11 -0.72 -6.39
N ASP A 1095 -2.89 0.35 -7.14
CA ASP A 1095 -3.63 0.68 -8.36
C ASP A 1095 -2.92 0.13 -9.61
N SER A 1096 -3.45 0.44 -10.79
CA SER A 1096 -2.90 -0.02 -12.07
C SER A 1096 -1.46 0.43 -12.32
N LEU A 1097 -0.99 1.51 -11.68
CA LEU A 1097 0.36 2.05 -11.86
C LEU A 1097 1.35 1.38 -10.89
N LEU A 1098 0.96 1.25 -9.61
CA LEU A 1098 1.74 0.51 -8.62
C LEU A 1098 1.87 -0.98 -8.99
N ALA A 1099 0.89 -1.53 -9.70
CA ALA A 1099 0.96 -2.87 -10.27
C ALA A 1099 2.11 -3.02 -11.30
N VAL A 1100 2.33 -2.00 -12.13
CA VAL A 1100 3.41 -1.97 -13.13
C VAL A 1100 4.77 -1.80 -12.44
N GLU A 1101 4.85 -0.95 -11.42
CA GLU A 1101 6.07 -0.74 -10.64
C GLU A 1101 6.49 -2.01 -9.88
N LEU A 1102 5.52 -2.68 -9.24
CA LEU A 1102 5.74 -3.97 -8.59
C LEU A 1102 6.23 -5.02 -9.57
N ARG A 1103 5.62 -5.12 -10.76
CA ARG A 1103 6.07 -6.03 -11.82
C ARG A 1103 7.52 -5.73 -12.23
N ASN A 1104 7.86 -4.47 -12.48
CA ASN A 1104 9.21 -4.10 -12.91
C ASN A 1104 10.25 -4.51 -11.88
N ARG A 1105 10.00 -4.16 -10.61
CA ARG A 1105 10.91 -4.49 -9.52
C ARG A 1105 11.05 -5.98 -9.31
N LEU A 1106 9.96 -6.74 -9.41
CA LEU A 1106 10.02 -8.20 -9.34
C LEU A 1106 10.81 -8.78 -10.51
N GLY A 1107 10.63 -8.26 -11.73
CA GLY A 1107 11.38 -8.70 -12.90
C GLY A 1107 12.88 -8.41 -12.78
N GLU A 1108 13.24 -7.28 -12.19
CA GLU A 1108 14.62 -6.89 -11.91
C GLU A 1108 15.29 -7.83 -10.89
N VAL A 1109 14.67 -8.04 -9.72
CA VAL A 1109 15.25 -8.88 -8.66
C VAL A 1109 15.23 -10.38 -8.99
N THR A 1110 14.31 -10.83 -9.84
CA THR A 1110 14.21 -12.25 -10.23
C THR A 1110 14.89 -12.58 -11.55
N GLY A 1111 15.25 -11.58 -12.36
CA GLY A 1111 15.72 -11.76 -13.73
C GLY A 1111 14.66 -12.30 -14.71
N LEU A 1112 13.39 -12.39 -14.29
CA LEU A 1112 12.30 -12.94 -15.10
C LEU A 1112 11.59 -11.87 -15.95
N ARG A 1113 11.12 -12.25 -17.14
CA ARG A 1113 10.19 -11.43 -17.94
C ARG A 1113 8.76 -11.67 -17.48
N LEU A 1114 8.20 -10.74 -16.69
CA LEU A 1114 6.87 -10.87 -16.10
C LEU A 1114 5.78 -10.19 -16.96
N PRO A 1115 4.58 -10.79 -17.08
CA PRO A 1115 3.47 -10.24 -17.87
C PRO A 1115 2.92 -8.93 -17.28
N ALA A 1116 2.41 -8.04 -18.15
CA ALA A 1116 1.81 -6.78 -17.72
C ALA A 1116 0.53 -6.96 -16.87
N THR A 1117 -0.11 -8.12 -16.98
CA THR A 1117 -1.32 -8.52 -16.25
C THR A 1117 -1.03 -9.22 -14.92
N LEU A 1118 0.23 -9.34 -14.50
CA LEU A 1118 0.67 -10.13 -13.33
C LEU A 1118 -0.21 -9.91 -12.09
N VAL A 1119 -0.44 -8.66 -11.69
CA VAL A 1119 -1.21 -8.30 -10.49
C VAL A 1119 -2.71 -8.54 -10.65
N PHE A 1120 -3.21 -8.63 -11.88
CA PHE A 1120 -4.61 -8.93 -12.18
C PHE A 1120 -4.88 -10.44 -12.24
N GLU A 1121 -3.95 -11.20 -12.82
CA GLU A 1121 -4.01 -12.67 -12.88
C GLU A 1121 -3.71 -13.32 -11.53
N TYR A 1122 -2.82 -12.70 -10.76
CA TYR A 1122 -2.40 -13.15 -9.43
C TYR A 1122 -2.70 -12.04 -8.40
N PRO A 1123 -3.94 -11.92 -7.91
CA PRO A 1123 -4.42 -10.72 -7.22
C PRO A 1123 -3.91 -10.52 -5.79
N THR A 1124 -2.99 -11.35 -5.30
CA THR A 1124 -2.44 -11.28 -3.94
C THR A 1124 -0.91 -11.50 -3.94
N PRO A 1125 -0.16 -10.98 -2.94
CA PRO A 1125 1.27 -11.26 -2.81
C PRO A 1125 1.61 -12.76 -2.79
N LEU A 1126 0.78 -13.58 -2.14
CA LEU A 1126 0.93 -15.03 -2.11
C LEU A 1126 0.73 -15.68 -3.49
N ALA A 1127 -0.22 -15.20 -4.28
CA ALA A 1127 -0.46 -15.72 -5.63
C ALA A 1127 0.71 -15.39 -6.57
N VAL A 1128 1.26 -14.18 -6.49
CA VAL A 1128 2.46 -13.78 -7.26
C VAL A 1128 3.68 -14.60 -6.83
N ALA A 1129 3.86 -14.84 -5.53
CA ALA A 1129 4.94 -15.70 -5.04
C ALA A 1129 4.83 -17.14 -5.56
N GLY A 1130 3.61 -17.68 -5.67
CA GLY A 1130 3.35 -18.98 -6.28
C GLY A 1130 3.71 -19.03 -7.76
N PHE A 1131 3.38 -17.99 -8.52
CA PHE A 1131 3.75 -17.84 -9.93
C PHE A 1131 5.27 -17.75 -10.14
N LEU A 1132 5.94 -16.86 -9.40
CA LEU A 1132 7.39 -16.67 -9.50
C LEU A 1132 8.18 -17.93 -9.15
N LYS A 1133 7.69 -18.73 -8.19
CA LYS A 1133 8.32 -20.02 -7.88
C LYS A 1133 8.29 -20.99 -9.06
N GLY A 1134 7.18 -21.05 -9.80
CA GLY A 1134 7.07 -21.89 -11.00
C GLY A 1134 8.09 -21.47 -12.05
N GLU A 1135 8.11 -20.19 -12.39
CA GLU A 1135 9.02 -19.62 -13.38
C GLU A 1135 10.51 -19.76 -12.99
N LEU A 1136 10.87 -19.49 -11.73
CA LEU A 1136 12.25 -19.58 -11.24
C LEU A 1136 12.77 -21.03 -11.18
N LEU A 1137 11.91 -22.01 -10.90
CA LEU A 1137 12.30 -23.42 -10.83
C LEU A 1137 12.27 -24.10 -12.20
N ASP A 1138 11.40 -23.68 -13.12
CA ASP A 1138 11.41 -24.15 -14.51
C ASP A 1138 12.61 -23.58 -15.29
N ALA A 1139 13.03 -22.34 -14.99
CA ALA A 1139 14.28 -21.76 -15.51
C ALA A 1139 15.55 -22.50 -15.05
N ALA A 1140 15.51 -23.22 -13.92
CA ALA A 1140 16.64 -23.97 -13.38
C ALA A 1140 16.84 -25.36 -14.03
N VAL A 1141 15.89 -25.86 -14.84
CA VAL A 1141 15.91 -27.24 -15.38
C VAL A 1141 16.36 -27.33 -16.85
N SER A 1142 16.57 -26.22 -17.57
CA SER A 1142 16.96 -26.29 -18.98
C SER A 1142 17.94 -25.21 -19.44
N PRO A 1143 19.21 -25.54 -19.73
CA PRO A 1143 19.96 -24.92 -20.81
C PRO A 1143 19.74 -25.73 -22.09
N GLY A 1144 18.92 -25.22 -23.01
CA GLY A 1144 18.80 -25.80 -24.35
C GLY A 1144 17.37 -25.85 -24.87
N VAL A 1145 17.15 -25.11 -25.95
CA VAL A 1145 15.93 -25.10 -26.77
C VAL A 1145 15.65 -26.50 -27.31
N GLU A 1146 14.49 -27.09 -26.99
CA GLU A 1146 13.83 -28.08 -27.86
C GLU A 1146 12.30 -28.00 -27.69
N SER A 1147 11.60 -28.08 -28.82
CA SER A 1147 10.15 -27.97 -28.97
C SER A 1147 9.39 -29.03 -28.15
N VAL A 1148 8.40 -28.61 -27.36
CA VAL A 1148 7.48 -29.52 -26.65
C VAL A 1148 6.68 -30.34 -27.68
N SER A 1149 6.69 -31.67 -27.52
CA SER A 1149 5.88 -32.58 -28.32
C SER A 1149 4.43 -32.60 -27.80
N TRP A 1150 3.47 -32.27 -28.67
CA TRP A 1150 2.03 -32.35 -28.37
C TRP A 1150 1.58 -33.76 -27.96
N GLU A 1151 2.29 -34.80 -28.40
CA GLU A 1151 1.99 -36.19 -28.04
C GLU A 1151 2.28 -36.44 -26.55
N GLY A 1152 3.37 -35.86 -26.01
CA GLY A 1152 3.73 -36.00 -24.60
C GLY A 1152 2.74 -35.31 -23.64
N GLU A 1153 2.16 -34.19 -24.07
CA GLU A 1153 1.18 -33.48 -23.25
C GLU A 1153 -0.21 -34.16 -23.28
N LEU A 1154 -0.55 -34.82 -24.39
CA LEU A 1154 -1.75 -35.67 -24.48
C LEU A 1154 -1.63 -36.92 -23.60
N ASP A 1155 -0.46 -37.58 -23.58
CA ASP A 1155 -0.18 -38.72 -22.70
C ASP A 1155 -0.28 -38.34 -21.21
N ARG A 1156 0.16 -37.13 -20.86
CA ARG A 1156 0.05 -36.58 -19.50
C ARG A 1156 -1.41 -36.36 -19.09
N LEU A 1157 -2.23 -35.85 -20.00
CA LEU A 1157 -3.67 -35.66 -19.82
C LEU A 1157 -4.41 -37.00 -19.66
N GLU A 1158 -4.08 -38.00 -20.46
CA GLU A 1158 -4.65 -39.35 -20.35
C GLU A 1158 -4.30 -40.03 -19.01
N THR A 1159 -3.04 -39.88 -18.57
CA THR A 1159 -2.57 -40.40 -17.27
C THR A 1159 -3.25 -39.71 -16.09
N MET A 1160 -3.52 -38.41 -16.18
CA MET A 1160 -4.28 -37.68 -15.15
C MET A 1160 -5.74 -38.10 -15.08
N MET A 1161 -6.38 -38.36 -16.23
CA MET A 1161 -7.79 -38.79 -16.28
C MET A 1161 -7.99 -40.24 -15.79
N THR A 1162 -6.97 -41.09 -15.89
CA THR A 1162 -7.02 -42.49 -15.42
C THR A 1162 -6.60 -42.67 -13.96
N SER A 1163 -5.87 -41.72 -13.37
CA SER A 1163 -5.35 -41.82 -11.98
C SER A 1163 -6.23 -41.15 -10.91
N ARG A 1164 -7.27 -40.40 -11.30
CA ARG A 1164 -8.23 -39.76 -10.37
C ARG A 1164 -9.66 -40.25 -10.62
N GLU A 1165 -10.37 -40.65 -9.57
CA GLU A 1165 -11.83 -40.84 -9.64
C GLU A 1165 -12.52 -39.47 -9.77
N ILE A 1166 -13.07 -39.19 -10.94
CA ILE A 1166 -13.86 -37.98 -11.21
C ILE A 1166 -15.35 -38.30 -11.00
N ALA A 1167 -16.05 -37.49 -10.21
CA ALA A 1167 -17.49 -37.63 -9.96
C ALA A 1167 -18.32 -37.40 -11.25
N GLU A 1168 -19.44 -38.10 -11.42
CA GLU A 1168 -20.28 -38.06 -12.64
C GLU A 1168 -20.65 -36.65 -13.16
N PRO A 1169 -20.95 -35.64 -12.31
CA PRO A 1169 -21.23 -34.29 -12.80
C PRO A 1169 -20.02 -33.58 -13.41
N GLU A 1170 -18.82 -33.78 -12.86
CA GLU A 1170 -17.57 -33.20 -13.39
C GLU A 1170 -17.14 -33.89 -14.68
N ARG A 1171 -17.40 -35.19 -14.81
CA ARG A 1171 -17.04 -35.97 -16.00
C ARG A 1171 -17.76 -35.46 -17.25
N ALA A 1172 -19.02 -35.04 -17.13
CA ALA A 1172 -19.78 -34.43 -18.22
C ALA A 1172 -19.16 -33.08 -18.67
N GLY A 1173 -18.82 -32.21 -17.71
CA GLY A 1173 -18.21 -30.90 -18.01
C GLY A 1173 -16.83 -31.00 -18.66
N VAL A 1174 -16.00 -31.97 -18.23
CA VAL A 1174 -14.69 -32.24 -18.84
C VAL A 1174 -14.86 -32.78 -20.27
N ALA A 1175 -15.83 -33.67 -20.50
CA ALA A 1175 -16.09 -34.22 -21.83
C ALA A 1175 -16.55 -33.15 -22.83
N ASP A 1176 -17.43 -32.23 -22.41
CA ASP A 1176 -17.90 -31.14 -23.28
C ASP A 1176 -16.78 -30.16 -23.63
N ARG A 1177 -15.89 -29.86 -22.68
CA ARG A 1177 -14.71 -29.01 -22.91
C ARG A 1177 -13.72 -29.64 -23.91
N LEU A 1178 -13.49 -30.95 -23.80
CA LEU A 1178 -12.62 -31.69 -24.72
C LEU A 1178 -13.23 -31.75 -26.13
N ARG A 1179 -14.54 -31.94 -26.26
CA ARG A 1179 -15.22 -31.86 -27.58
C ARG A 1179 -15.12 -30.46 -28.18
N ALA A 1180 -15.28 -29.40 -27.39
CA ALA A 1180 -15.13 -28.03 -27.86
C ALA A 1180 -13.70 -27.73 -28.35
N LEU A 1181 -12.69 -28.28 -27.67
CA LEU A 1181 -11.28 -28.22 -28.10
C LEU A 1181 -11.05 -28.98 -29.41
N LEU A 1182 -11.65 -30.17 -29.57
CA LEU A 1182 -11.58 -30.95 -30.81
C LEU A 1182 -12.22 -30.22 -31.99
N VAL A 1183 -13.38 -29.59 -31.79
CA VAL A 1183 -14.04 -28.75 -32.81
C VAL A 1183 -13.16 -27.56 -33.21
N ARG A 1184 -12.48 -26.93 -32.25
CA ARG A 1184 -11.52 -25.85 -32.53
C ARG A 1184 -10.27 -26.35 -33.27
N PHE A 1185 -9.82 -27.56 -32.98
CA PHE A 1185 -8.66 -28.18 -33.62
C PHE A 1185 -8.97 -28.60 -35.06
N ASP A 1186 -10.14 -29.22 -35.30
CA ASP A 1186 -10.58 -29.67 -36.64
C ASP A 1186 -11.00 -28.49 -37.56
N GLY A 1187 -11.40 -27.35 -36.99
CA GLY A 1187 -11.76 -26.14 -37.72
C GLY A 1187 -10.59 -25.44 -38.44
N ALA A 1188 -9.35 -25.87 -38.24
CA ALA A 1188 -8.16 -25.29 -38.87
C ALA A 1188 -7.89 -25.79 -40.31
N GLY A 1189 -8.80 -26.58 -40.89
CA GLY A 1189 -8.50 -27.35 -42.11
C GLY A 1189 -9.56 -27.37 -43.21
N THR A 1190 -10.17 -26.24 -43.60
CA THR A 1190 -10.69 -26.03 -44.98
C THR A 1190 -10.93 -24.55 -45.28
N GLY A 1191 -10.22 -24.02 -46.29
CA GLY A 1191 -10.52 -22.72 -46.89
C GLY A 1191 -11.63 -22.84 -47.95
N GLY A 1192 -12.56 -21.87 -47.95
CA GLY A 1192 -13.43 -21.61 -49.10
C GLY A 1192 -14.83 -21.06 -48.80
N GLY A 1193 -14.94 -19.75 -48.58
CA GLY A 1193 -16.02 -18.89 -49.10
C GLY A 1193 -17.43 -18.91 -48.46
N GLY A 1194 -17.85 -17.75 -47.94
CA GLY A 1194 -19.22 -17.36 -47.56
C GLY A 1194 -19.26 -17.00 -46.06
N GLY A 1195 -19.46 -15.76 -45.61
CA GLY A 1195 -20.36 -14.71 -46.07
C GLY A 1195 -21.49 -14.59 -45.04
N ASP A 1196 -21.41 -13.57 -44.17
CA ASP A 1196 -22.36 -13.15 -43.12
C ASP A 1196 -22.82 -14.20 -42.07
N VAL A 1197 -22.77 -13.82 -40.79
CA VAL A 1197 -23.93 -13.67 -39.87
C VAL A 1197 -23.38 -13.22 -38.51
N LEU A 1198 -23.40 -11.91 -38.29
CA LEU A 1198 -23.67 -11.33 -36.97
C LEU A 1198 -25.17 -10.97 -36.96
N ASP A 1199 -25.76 -11.13 -35.78
CA ASP A 1199 -27.11 -10.78 -35.34
C ASP A 1199 -28.27 -11.72 -35.69
N LEU A 1200 -28.82 -12.34 -34.64
CA LEU A 1200 -30.20 -12.17 -34.15
C LEU A 1200 -30.44 -13.14 -32.98
N VAL A 1201 -30.21 -12.69 -31.74
CA VAL A 1201 -30.95 -13.19 -30.58
C VAL A 1201 -32.06 -12.17 -30.35
N SER A 1202 -33.31 -12.60 -30.40
CA SER A 1202 -34.45 -11.68 -30.22
C SER A 1202 -34.63 -11.34 -28.73
N ASP A 1203 -35.17 -10.14 -28.46
CA ASP A 1203 -35.45 -9.68 -27.09
C ASP A 1203 -36.31 -10.67 -26.28
N GLU A 1204 -37.14 -11.47 -26.95
CA GLU A 1204 -37.96 -12.53 -26.33
C GLU A 1204 -37.12 -13.67 -25.71
N GLU A 1205 -35.99 -14.05 -26.34
CA GLU A 1205 -35.08 -15.08 -25.80
C GLU A 1205 -34.24 -14.55 -24.62
N MET A 1206 -34.06 -13.22 -24.54
CA MET A 1206 -33.39 -12.58 -23.42
C MET A 1206 -34.30 -12.46 -22.18
N PHE A 1207 -35.61 -12.22 -22.39
CA PHE A 1207 -36.59 -12.20 -21.29
C PHE A 1207 -36.91 -13.60 -20.74
N ASP A 1208 -36.94 -14.63 -21.58
CA ASP A 1208 -37.09 -16.03 -21.13
C ASP A 1208 -35.91 -16.52 -20.28
N LEU A 1209 -34.72 -15.91 -20.42
CA LEU A 1209 -33.54 -16.22 -19.61
C LEU A 1209 -33.59 -15.54 -18.24
N ILE A 1210 -34.18 -14.33 -18.16
CA ILE A 1210 -34.32 -13.56 -16.91
C ILE A 1210 -35.43 -14.14 -16.02
N ASP A 1211 -36.55 -14.57 -16.60
CA ASP A 1211 -37.64 -15.20 -15.84
C ASP A 1211 -37.27 -16.59 -15.29
N LYS A 1212 -36.30 -17.28 -15.92
CA LYS A 1212 -35.79 -18.58 -15.46
C LYS A 1212 -34.77 -18.52 -14.33
N GLU A 1213 -34.07 -17.40 -14.15
CA GLU A 1213 -33.02 -17.24 -13.14
C GLU A 1213 -33.51 -16.51 -11.87
N PHE A 1214 -34.65 -15.81 -11.91
CA PHE A 1214 -35.15 -15.01 -10.76
C PHE A 1214 -36.61 -15.28 -10.34
N GLY A 1215 -37.25 -16.32 -10.87
CA GLY A 1215 -38.60 -16.74 -10.47
C GLY A 1215 -38.61 -17.87 -9.45
N ASP A 1216 -38.41 -17.56 -8.17
CA ASP A 1216 -39.19 -18.06 -7.02
C ASP A 1216 -38.51 -17.69 -5.68
N GLU A 1217 -39.27 -16.92 -4.87
CA GLU A 1217 -39.06 -16.40 -3.50
C GLU A 1217 -38.21 -15.14 -3.27
#